data_AF-A0A536XJG8-F1
#
_entry.id   AF-A0A536XJG8-F1
#
_cell.length_a   1.000
_cell.length_b   1.000
_cell.length_c   1.000
_cell.angle_alpha   90.00
_cell.angle_beta   90.00
_cell.angle_gamma   90.00
#
_symmetry.space_group_name_H-M   'P 1'
#
loop_
_entity.id
_entity.type
_entity.pdbx_description
1 polymer ?
#
loop_
_entity_poly.entity_id
_entity_poly.type
_entity_poly.pdbx_seq_one_letter_code
_entity_poly.pdbx_strand_id
1 'polypeptide(L)'
;DLAHGLQDVIDIIAGFPGALQLLPKPGFVDTGNEHSTDYFDAPLWGSFKKDMRDLWFGDGVGALPSPSVLKQAQWLWAQDGAAPPALPDKHRQKVAYVFGCAPKTPCGITRDGGRWKMLGTPRGDGSVTWDSGRIAGIGQFFYMPAEHGALADTEAYFESIAGLLERGEGGMLMTSPPALRDAAAATIVAAYDAGPVMYPTDTELAGGLMGAGKRLVSRERARDVLQVRVKAMDLRQVTQPILVGHYEQDAISGAEALIDQHLVRGELTIRHHLGLYAGALGTASAVLLSTTAQERQRGSMRGAIVAGLGRYDGSLTTGMLTEAVRTAGLRYLVHVMDNSALASGDGEGLRLASLLLGYNSAANLSIADSVLALVRGIIDANRHFAQTTPSKLRITSLDIVEIYLDTAITATYAAKQIAQAINADMRVPCRVDVDPLLHQGEGMRQRLSDERGGSYWPRLLITDAQARDDDAPPLRSDTANGPLPARTALAEKLRYLYLGQRARAESVVQQRQPGLVERLVERQVMQMSYDADFSRSLFQLLVPHDFKDAARQMQQMVFVLDATTANLPWELMLADERPLATRTAMIRQLTSTRFRNRVSQTMERRAYVVGNPSTDGFFKTFQDPKLPGLTALDDLPAAEREARAVIEALAGHGYEVERAVGADQRALDVVNRLYRHPYRIVHIAGHGMFDERGQDDSARSGVVLSDGLLISAAEIDAMEIVPDLVFLNCCHLGQIERSPIAFNKLAYSVARQLIDIGVRAVVVAGWAVEDAPASLFAEVFYEKLLADGLMFGDAVFKARCATWDRYPASITWGAYQAYGDPGWRADLKTDLSASATKSGWRGVAPEELIDKLAAERMELQRSGEMVSSAEARRLVAKVQQWFNATPTEWLARPDLHSALGEFYADLGPDYYALACDCFEGAIRASDREGKVPIRAIEQLANVESHLGEDLNDARKVASAIERLTQLVRITGTNAERAALLGSAWKRKAAVQARHYLSGKRAELEGMKTSLARSAQAYRAMASELGAKELRPYQTLNWLFLWSLTADAAQRRMYLPHVQRCAAAANAAFADDPDAWNSTMVADAALVTALLDGSLDSAGDVALANLISCYDDALTSALVSPKQRDSVIAQIELMALFHRALEKSRGETAATTVGARLEALTERLRFPLPLGEG
;
A
#
# COMPACT_ATOMS: atom_id res chain seq x y z
N ASP A 1 -1.29 -32.64 7.09
CA ASP A 1 -0.91 -32.67 8.51
C ASP A 1 -0.58 -31.24 8.91
N LEU A 2 -1.37 -30.64 9.80
CA LEU A 2 -1.23 -29.22 10.20
C LEU A 2 -0.61 -29.08 11.60
N ALA A 3 -0.29 -30.20 12.27
CA ALA A 3 0.17 -30.21 13.67
C ALA A 3 1.69 -30.41 13.80
N HIS A 4 2.33 -31.02 12.79
CA HIS A 4 3.76 -31.35 12.80
C HIS A 4 4.56 -30.34 11.97
N GLY A 5 5.74 -29.95 12.46
CA GLY A 5 6.70 -29.19 11.66
C GLY A 5 7.29 -30.05 10.53
N LEU A 6 7.92 -29.43 9.53
CA LEU A 6 8.49 -30.16 8.40
C LEU A 6 9.50 -31.24 8.82
N GLN A 7 10.36 -30.95 9.80
CA GLN A 7 11.30 -31.94 10.33
C GLN A 7 10.59 -33.11 11.00
N ASP A 8 9.51 -32.87 11.76
CA ASP A 8 8.73 -33.92 12.41
C ASP A 8 8.06 -34.84 11.37
N VAL A 9 7.51 -34.26 10.30
CA VAL A 9 6.94 -35.03 9.18
C VAL A 9 8.01 -35.88 8.50
N ILE A 10 9.20 -35.31 8.27
CA ILE A 10 10.33 -36.03 7.69
C ILE A 10 10.79 -37.17 8.60
N ASP A 11 10.81 -36.97 9.92
CA ASP A 11 11.19 -38.01 10.88
C ASP A 11 10.14 -39.13 10.94
N ILE A 12 8.86 -38.81 10.80
CA ILE A 12 7.79 -39.79 10.61
C ILE A 12 8.02 -40.60 9.33
N ILE A 13 8.28 -39.94 8.19
CA ILE A 13 8.58 -40.60 6.91
C ILE A 13 9.82 -41.49 7.02
N ALA A 14 10.87 -41.01 7.69
CA ALA A 14 12.12 -41.76 7.94
C ALA A 14 11.90 -42.99 8.83
N GLY A 15 10.80 -43.05 9.57
CA GLY A 15 10.39 -44.20 10.36
C GLY A 15 9.65 -45.28 9.58
N PHE A 16 9.17 -45.02 8.36
CA PHE A 16 8.41 -45.98 7.56
C PHE A 16 9.33 -46.94 6.77
N PRO A 17 9.35 -48.25 7.08
CA PRO A 17 10.22 -49.19 6.38
C PRO A 17 9.91 -49.28 4.88
N GLY A 18 8.64 -49.13 4.48
CA GLY A 18 8.23 -49.19 3.07
C GLY A 18 8.83 -48.08 2.21
N ALA A 19 8.94 -46.85 2.74
CA ALA A 19 9.57 -45.74 2.03
C ALA A 19 11.09 -45.99 1.85
N LEU A 20 11.75 -46.54 2.88
CA LEU A 20 13.17 -46.87 2.84
C LEU A 20 13.48 -48.11 1.98
N GLN A 21 12.51 -49.01 1.78
CA GLN A 21 12.64 -50.14 0.84
C GLN A 21 12.70 -49.70 -0.62
N LEU A 22 12.25 -48.48 -0.94
CA LEU A 22 12.37 -47.89 -2.28
C LEU A 22 13.76 -47.31 -2.56
N LEU A 23 14.66 -47.31 -1.57
CA LEU A 23 16.05 -46.90 -1.79
C LEU A 23 16.77 -47.88 -2.73
N PRO A 24 17.70 -47.37 -3.57
CA PRO A 24 18.48 -48.21 -4.48
C PRO A 24 19.16 -49.38 -3.78
N LYS A 25 19.18 -50.55 -4.43
CA LYS A 25 19.88 -51.74 -3.95
C LYS A 25 21.36 -51.41 -3.69
N PRO A 26 21.97 -51.86 -2.57
CA PRO A 26 23.39 -51.65 -2.32
C PRO A 26 24.25 -52.16 -3.49
N GLY A 27 25.12 -51.32 -4.03
CA GLY A 27 25.95 -51.64 -5.20
C GLY A 27 25.33 -51.30 -6.56
N PHE A 28 24.06 -50.86 -6.61
CA PHE A 28 23.42 -50.43 -7.84
C PHE A 28 23.96 -49.09 -8.33
N VAL A 29 24.29 -49.01 -9.62
CA VAL A 29 24.74 -47.80 -10.30
C VAL A 29 23.74 -47.46 -11.39
N ASP A 30 22.98 -46.38 -11.18
CA ASP A 30 21.97 -45.89 -12.10
C ASP A 30 22.58 -45.01 -13.21
N THR A 31 21.80 -44.66 -14.23
CA THR A 31 22.24 -43.81 -15.34
C THR A 31 22.68 -42.44 -14.83
N GLY A 32 23.99 -42.18 -14.84
CA GLY A 32 24.55 -40.88 -14.43
C GLY A 32 25.27 -40.83 -13.08
N ASN A 33 25.36 -41.95 -12.36
CA ASN A 33 26.24 -42.06 -11.19
C ASN A 33 27.59 -42.67 -11.58
N GLU A 34 28.68 -42.09 -11.09
CA GLU A 34 30.03 -42.67 -11.22
C GLU A 34 30.35 -43.68 -10.11
N HIS A 35 29.61 -43.60 -8.99
CA HIS A 35 29.81 -44.43 -7.79
C HIS A 35 28.48 -44.89 -7.19
N SER A 36 28.46 -46.10 -6.59
CA SER A 36 27.32 -46.59 -5.82
C SER A 36 27.35 -45.99 -4.40
N THR A 37 26.35 -45.18 -4.07
CA THR A 37 26.14 -44.70 -2.69
C THR A 37 25.37 -45.74 -1.88
N ASP A 38 25.86 -46.10 -0.69
CA ASP A 38 25.13 -46.99 0.22
C ASP A 38 24.15 -46.20 1.09
N TYR A 39 22.90 -46.10 0.63
CA TYR A 39 21.82 -45.40 1.35
C TYR A 39 21.37 -46.13 2.62
N PHE A 40 21.84 -47.36 2.87
CA PHE A 40 21.54 -48.09 4.11
C PHE A 40 22.57 -47.83 5.22
N ASP A 41 23.58 -46.98 4.96
CA ASP A 41 24.53 -46.51 5.96
C ASP A 41 23.95 -45.36 6.79
N ALA A 42 23.73 -45.57 8.09
CA ALA A 42 23.08 -44.57 8.95
C ALA A 42 23.86 -43.24 9.10
N PRO A 43 25.20 -43.22 9.24
CA PRO A 43 25.99 -41.99 9.27
C PRO A 43 25.86 -41.11 8.02
N LEU A 44 25.58 -41.69 6.85
CA LEU A 44 25.39 -40.94 5.60
C LEU A 44 24.22 -39.95 5.71
N TRP A 45 23.10 -40.38 6.30
CA TRP A 45 21.94 -39.53 6.54
C TRP A 45 22.22 -38.37 7.49
N GLY A 46 23.08 -38.59 8.49
CA GLY A 46 23.59 -37.53 9.36
C GLY A 46 24.41 -36.49 8.59
N SER A 47 25.19 -36.92 7.59
CA SER A 47 25.93 -36.01 6.71
C SER A 47 25.01 -35.23 5.75
N PHE A 48 23.94 -35.86 5.24
CA PHE A 48 22.91 -35.18 4.46
C PHE A 48 22.26 -34.07 5.26
N LYS A 49 21.78 -34.37 6.47
CA LYS A 49 21.15 -33.37 7.33
C LYS A 49 22.09 -32.22 7.66
N LYS A 50 23.34 -32.53 8.05
CA LYS A 50 24.34 -31.50 8.41
C LYS A 50 24.67 -30.55 7.26
N ASP A 51 24.83 -31.09 6.06
CA ASP A 51 25.27 -30.34 4.88
C ASP A 51 24.08 -29.83 4.03
N MET A 52 22.84 -30.14 4.41
CA MET A 52 21.63 -29.62 3.76
C MET A 52 21.54 -28.11 4.01
N ARG A 53 21.49 -27.37 2.92
CA ARG A 53 21.29 -25.92 2.90
C ARG A 53 20.15 -25.64 1.96
N ASP A 54 18.97 -25.38 2.51
CA ASP A 54 17.75 -25.18 1.75
C ASP A 54 17.22 -23.77 2.00
N LEU A 55 17.04 -23.01 0.91
CA LEU A 55 16.57 -21.62 0.96
C LEU A 55 15.10 -21.53 1.42
N TRP A 56 14.31 -22.58 1.21
CA TRP A 56 12.85 -22.61 1.38
C TRP A 56 12.44 -23.16 2.74
N PHE A 57 13.16 -24.15 3.25
CA PHE A 57 12.79 -24.92 4.43
C PHE A 57 13.75 -24.76 5.61
N GLY A 58 14.86 -24.06 5.39
CA GLY A 58 15.90 -23.83 6.38
C GLY A 58 17.02 -24.86 6.34
N ASP A 59 18.18 -24.47 6.88
CA ASP A 59 19.36 -25.33 6.95
C ASP A 59 19.18 -26.45 7.99
N GLY A 60 19.77 -27.61 7.73
CA GLY A 60 19.79 -28.69 8.72
C GLY A 60 18.53 -29.56 8.76
N VAL A 61 17.60 -29.40 7.81
CA VAL A 61 16.41 -30.24 7.66
C VAL A 61 16.77 -31.51 6.89
N GLY A 62 16.41 -32.67 7.42
CA GLY A 62 16.72 -33.95 6.76
C GLY A 62 16.33 -35.17 7.59
N ALA A 63 16.15 -36.29 6.91
CA ALA A 63 15.78 -37.56 7.52
C ALA A 63 16.94 -38.16 8.33
N LEU A 64 16.61 -38.73 9.50
CA LEU A 64 17.54 -39.51 10.34
C LEU A 64 16.95 -40.90 10.64
N PRO A 65 16.91 -41.80 9.65
CA PRO A 65 16.40 -43.15 9.87
C PRO A 65 17.31 -43.91 10.85
N SER A 66 16.70 -44.67 11.76
CA SER A 66 17.47 -45.43 12.75
C SER A 66 18.15 -46.66 12.11
N PRO A 67 19.29 -47.12 12.66
CA PRO A 67 19.98 -48.31 12.14
C PRO A 67 19.10 -49.57 12.11
N SER A 68 18.16 -49.70 13.05
CA SER A 68 17.23 -50.84 13.10
C SER A 68 16.23 -50.79 11.94
N VAL A 69 15.70 -49.61 11.61
CA VAL A 69 14.75 -49.43 10.50
C VAL A 69 15.45 -49.60 9.15
N LEU A 70 16.67 -49.06 8.99
CA LEU A 70 17.47 -49.28 7.77
C LEU A 70 17.78 -50.76 7.55
N LYS A 71 18.15 -51.49 8.61
CA LYS A 71 18.38 -52.95 8.54
C LYS A 71 17.11 -53.71 8.19
N GLN A 72 15.96 -53.28 8.70
CA GLN A 72 14.67 -53.87 8.35
C GLN A 72 14.30 -53.61 6.89
N ALA A 73 14.57 -52.41 6.37
CA ALA A 73 14.36 -52.08 4.96
C ALA A 73 15.31 -52.87 4.04
N GLN A 74 16.58 -53.02 4.44
CA GLN A 74 17.60 -53.78 3.70
C GLN A 74 17.26 -55.27 3.59
N TRP A 75 16.39 -55.80 4.44
CA TRP A 75 15.95 -57.19 4.37
C TRP A 75 15.43 -57.57 2.97
N LEU A 76 14.69 -56.68 2.30
CA LEU A 76 14.17 -56.93 0.94
C LEU A 76 15.30 -57.27 -0.04
N TRP A 77 16.35 -56.45 -0.05
CA TRP A 77 17.51 -56.65 -0.92
C TRP A 77 18.39 -57.83 -0.49
N ALA A 78 18.42 -58.15 0.80
CA ALA A 78 19.13 -59.31 1.31
C ALA A 78 18.47 -60.65 0.89
N GLN A 79 17.15 -60.68 0.70
CA GLN A 79 16.45 -61.87 0.17
C GLN A 79 16.61 -62.06 -1.35
N ASP A 80 16.82 -60.97 -2.08
CA ASP A 80 16.91 -60.95 -3.55
C ASP A 80 18.25 -61.48 -4.10
N GLY A 81 19.31 -61.53 -3.27
CA GLY A 81 20.63 -62.03 -3.66
C GLY A 81 21.40 -61.08 -4.59
N ALA A 82 22.50 -61.55 -5.18
CA ALA A 82 23.38 -60.72 -6.03
C ALA A 82 22.90 -60.57 -7.49
N ALA A 83 21.99 -61.45 -7.95
CA ALA A 83 21.40 -61.35 -9.28
C ALA A 83 20.20 -60.37 -9.27
N PRO A 84 19.91 -59.67 -10.37
CA PRO A 84 18.69 -58.88 -10.48
C PRO A 84 17.46 -59.81 -10.43
N PRO A 85 16.33 -59.36 -9.84
CA PRO A 85 15.11 -60.16 -9.77
C PRO A 85 14.68 -60.54 -11.18
N ALA A 86 14.45 -61.84 -11.38
CA ALA A 86 14.11 -62.40 -12.68
C ALA A 86 12.78 -63.16 -12.63
N LEU A 87 11.90 -62.92 -13.60
CA LEU A 87 10.72 -63.74 -13.78
C LEU A 87 11.11 -65.17 -14.19
N PRO A 88 10.45 -66.21 -13.65
CA PRO A 88 10.65 -67.57 -14.12
C PRO A 88 10.37 -67.68 -15.62
N ASP A 89 11.18 -68.47 -16.35
CA ASP A 89 11.12 -68.55 -17.82
C ASP A 89 9.71 -68.85 -18.37
N LYS A 90 8.90 -69.65 -17.65
CA LYS A 90 7.49 -69.96 -17.99
C LYS A 90 6.55 -68.74 -18.03
N HIS A 91 6.94 -67.62 -17.42
CA HIS A 91 6.17 -66.38 -17.37
C HIS A 91 6.72 -65.28 -18.28
N ARG A 92 7.91 -65.47 -18.88
CA ARG A 92 8.59 -64.46 -19.72
C ARG A 92 7.72 -63.90 -20.86
N GLN A 93 6.91 -64.76 -21.49
CA GLN A 93 6.02 -64.39 -22.60
C GLN A 93 4.62 -63.91 -22.14
N LYS A 94 4.34 -63.95 -20.84
CA LYS A 94 3.02 -63.60 -20.26
C LYS A 94 3.01 -62.26 -19.55
N VAL A 95 4.14 -61.55 -19.57
CA VAL A 95 4.33 -60.27 -18.88
C VAL A 95 4.92 -59.27 -19.87
N ALA A 96 4.26 -58.13 -19.98
CA ALA A 96 4.74 -56.95 -20.69
C ALA A 96 4.94 -55.82 -19.68
N TYR A 97 5.99 -55.03 -19.87
CA TYR A 97 6.28 -53.87 -19.02
C TYR A 97 6.14 -52.59 -19.84
N VAL A 98 5.40 -51.61 -19.32
CA VAL A 98 5.22 -50.30 -19.95
C VAL A 98 5.95 -49.25 -19.10
N PHE A 99 6.99 -48.65 -19.67
CA PHE A 99 7.70 -47.52 -19.07
C PHE A 99 6.98 -46.21 -19.39
N GLY A 100 6.91 -45.31 -18.41
CA GLY A 100 6.62 -43.90 -18.68
C GLY A 100 7.84 -43.14 -19.19
N CYS A 101 7.63 -41.89 -19.59
CA CYS A 101 8.66 -40.99 -20.07
C CYS A 101 8.47 -39.61 -19.44
N ALA A 102 9.52 -39.09 -18.81
CA ALA A 102 9.58 -37.74 -18.29
C ALA A 102 10.94 -37.09 -18.64
N PRO A 103 10.98 -35.76 -18.82
CA PRO A 103 12.22 -35.06 -19.15
C PRO A 103 13.26 -35.11 -18.02
N LYS A 104 12.85 -35.42 -16.78
CA LYS A 104 13.73 -35.44 -15.61
C LYS A 104 13.26 -36.44 -14.57
N THR A 105 14.05 -37.50 -14.39
CA THR A 105 13.84 -38.57 -13.41
C THR A 105 15.03 -38.59 -12.46
N PRO A 106 14.83 -38.58 -11.13
CA PRO A 106 15.92 -38.70 -10.16
C PRO A 106 16.75 -39.97 -10.39
N CYS A 107 18.07 -39.84 -10.49
CA CYS A 107 18.99 -40.98 -10.66
C CYS A 107 20.18 -40.98 -9.69
N GLY A 108 20.34 -39.96 -8.85
CA GLY A 108 21.44 -39.91 -7.88
C GLY A 108 21.57 -38.57 -7.18
N ILE A 109 22.71 -38.39 -6.50
CA ILE A 109 23.07 -37.16 -5.80
C ILE A 109 24.55 -36.82 -6.06
N THR A 110 24.89 -35.54 -6.01
CA THR A 110 26.28 -35.07 -6.11
C THR A 110 26.56 -33.96 -5.12
N ARG A 111 27.84 -33.74 -4.82
CA ARG A 111 28.30 -32.67 -3.94
C ARG A 111 28.89 -31.54 -4.77
N ASP A 112 28.26 -30.36 -4.72
CA ASP A 112 28.68 -29.17 -5.44
C ASP A 112 28.77 -27.97 -4.46
N GLY A 113 29.95 -27.33 -4.41
CA GLY A 113 30.19 -26.19 -3.51
C GLY A 113 29.96 -26.47 -2.02
N GLY A 114 30.17 -27.72 -1.57
CA GLY A 114 29.98 -28.13 -0.18
C GLY A 114 28.55 -28.53 0.20
N ARG A 115 27.59 -28.45 -0.73
CA ARG A 115 26.17 -28.80 -0.55
C ARG A 115 25.77 -30.02 -1.40
N TRP A 116 24.68 -30.68 -1.02
CA TRP A 116 24.10 -31.81 -1.76
C TRP A 116 23.11 -31.34 -2.82
N LYS A 117 23.20 -31.88 -4.03
CA LYS A 117 22.25 -31.67 -5.15
C LYS A 117 21.76 -33.02 -5.68
N MET A 118 20.55 -33.05 -6.24
CA MET A 118 20.02 -34.23 -6.93
C MET A 118 20.52 -34.28 -8.38
N LEU A 119 20.66 -35.48 -8.93
CA LEU A 119 20.95 -35.73 -10.34
C LEU A 119 19.67 -36.20 -11.04
N GLY A 120 19.39 -35.62 -12.21
CA GLY A 120 18.21 -35.95 -13.02
C GLY A 120 18.57 -36.40 -14.43
N THR A 121 17.89 -37.43 -14.92
CA THR A 121 18.06 -38.01 -16.27
C THR A 121 16.72 -38.03 -17.04
N PRO A 122 16.70 -37.82 -18.36
CA PRO A 122 15.49 -38.00 -19.18
C PRO A 122 15.14 -39.48 -19.42
N ARG A 123 15.95 -40.43 -18.92
CA ARG A 123 15.76 -41.89 -19.08
C ARG A 123 14.91 -42.50 -17.96
N GLY A 124 13.68 -42.03 -17.83
CA GLY A 124 12.76 -42.53 -16.82
C GLY A 124 11.38 -41.91 -16.96
N ASP A 125 10.50 -42.22 -16.02
CA ASP A 125 9.10 -41.77 -16.01
C ASP A 125 8.81 -40.63 -15.02
N GLY A 126 9.86 -40.01 -14.48
CA GLY A 126 9.78 -38.92 -13.49
C GLY A 126 9.84 -39.41 -12.05
N SER A 127 9.67 -40.70 -11.81
CA SER A 127 9.84 -41.33 -10.49
C SER A 127 10.88 -42.45 -10.49
N VAL A 128 10.90 -43.28 -11.54
CA VAL A 128 11.78 -44.45 -11.68
C VAL A 128 12.51 -44.40 -13.02
N THR A 129 13.83 -44.60 -12.99
CA THR A 129 14.64 -44.69 -14.21
C THR A 129 14.34 -45.99 -14.95
N TRP A 130 14.49 -46.01 -16.28
CA TRP A 130 14.25 -47.24 -17.06
C TRP A 130 15.22 -48.37 -16.69
N ASP A 131 16.43 -48.02 -16.24
CA ASP A 131 17.45 -48.98 -15.83
C ASP A 131 17.13 -49.57 -14.44
N SER A 132 16.63 -48.75 -13.49
CA SER A 132 16.19 -49.23 -12.16
C SER A 132 14.89 -50.04 -12.22
N GLY A 133 13.94 -49.66 -13.08
CA GLY A 133 12.66 -50.37 -13.26
C GLY A 133 12.77 -51.68 -14.06
N ARG A 134 13.97 -52.07 -14.51
CA ARG A 134 14.16 -53.20 -15.43
C ARG A 134 14.22 -54.54 -14.69
N ILE A 135 13.17 -55.33 -14.82
CA ILE A 135 13.10 -56.68 -14.24
C ILE A 135 13.61 -57.70 -15.28
N ALA A 136 14.54 -58.57 -14.86
CA ALA A 136 15.09 -59.59 -15.74
C ALA A 136 14.03 -60.65 -16.10
N GLY A 137 14.14 -61.24 -17.29
CA GLY A 137 13.20 -62.28 -17.71
C GLY A 137 11.84 -61.80 -18.21
N ILE A 138 11.56 -60.48 -18.27
CA ILE A 138 10.44 -59.91 -19.06
C ILE A 138 10.84 -59.87 -20.54
N GLY A 139 9.99 -60.40 -21.43
CA GLY A 139 10.27 -60.50 -22.86
C GLY A 139 9.84 -59.30 -23.71
N GLN A 140 8.93 -58.46 -23.22
CA GLN A 140 8.34 -57.35 -23.97
C GLN A 140 8.35 -56.05 -23.16
N PHE A 141 8.88 -54.99 -23.77
CA PHE A 141 8.98 -53.67 -23.19
C PHE A 141 8.36 -52.64 -24.12
N PHE A 142 7.56 -51.76 -23.55
CA PHE A 142 6.89 -50.67 -24.24
C PHE A 142 7.16 -49.35 -23.53
N TYR A 143 7.03 -48.24 -24.24
CA TYR A 143 7.20 -46.89 -23.71
C TYR A 143 5.95 -46.07 -24.04
N MET A 144 5.42 -45.39 -23.03
CA MET A 144 4.32 -44.45 -23.12
C MET A 144 4.85 -43.03 -22.81
N PRO A 145 4.58 -42.03 -23.65
CA PRO A 145 4.98 -40.65 -23.41
C PRO A 145 4.09 -39.98 -22.34
N ALA A 146 4.10 -40.54 -21.13
CA ALA A 146 3.40 -40.06 -19.95
C ALA A 146 4.27 -40.28 -18.70
N GLU A 147 4.15 -39.40 -17.70
CA GLU A 147 4.83 -39.54 -16.40
C GLU A 147 4.22 -40.70 -15.58
N HIS A 148 4.95 -41.20 -14.58
CA HIS A 148 4.61 -42.41 -13.81
C HIS A 148 3.14 -42.44 -13.34
N GLY A 149 2.69 -41.37 -12.68
CA GLY A 149 1.33 -41.25 -12.16
C GLY A 149 0.23 -41.07 -13.21
N ALA A 150 0.59 -40.72 -14.45
CA ALA A 150 -0.35 -40.47 -15.54
C ALA A 150 -0.55 -41.69 -16.45
N LEU A 151 0.25 -42.76 -16.28
CA LEU A 151 0.16 -43.98 -17.11
C LEU A 151 -1.25 -44.60 -17.13
N ALA A 152 -1.97 -44.55 -16.01
CA ALA A 152 -3.31 -45.10 -15.87
C ALA A 152 -4.45 -44.13 -16.22
N ASP A 153 -4.15 -42.84 -16.41
CA ASP A 153 -5.14 -41.76 -16.68
C ASP A 153 -4.96 -41.11 -18.08
N THR A 154 -4.11 -41.68 -18.93
CA THR A 154 -3.88 -41.15 -20.28
C THR A 154 -4.82 -41.83 -21.30
N GLU A 155 -6.03 -41.27 -21.45
CA GLU A 155 -7.11 -41.80 -22.29
C GLU A 155 -6.67 -42.17 -23.71
N ALA A 156 -5.79 -41.38 -24.32
CA ALA A 156 -5.25 -41.62 -25.67
C ALA A 156 -4.56 -42.99 -25.83
N TYR A 157 -4.12 -43.64 -24.74
CA TYR A 157 -3.48 -44.95 -24.77
C TYR A 157 -4.35 -46.09 -24.22
N PHE A 158 -5.60 -45.83 -23.81
CA PHE A 158 -6.47 -46.87 -23.24
C PHE A 158 -6.70 -48.04 -24.20
N GLU A 159 -6.93 -47.76 -25.50
CA GLU A 159 -7.05 -48.83 -26.50
C GLU A 159 -5.75 -49.65 -26.65
N SER A 160 -4.60 -49.00 -26.52
CA SER A 160 -3.29 -49.67 -26.60
C SER A 160 -3.01 -50.53 -25.37
N ILE A 161 -3.42 -50.07 -24.17
CA ILE A 161 -3.32 -50.85 -22.93
C ILE A 161 -4.28 -52.05 -22.98
N ALA A 162 -5.52 -51.85 -23.41
CA ALA A 162 -6.50 -52.92 -23.58
C ALA A 162 -6.03 -53.95 -24.61
N GLY A 163 -5.49 -53.50 -25.75
CA GLY A 163 -4.90 -54.37 -26.77
C GLY A 163 -3.72 -55.19 -26.24
N LEU A 164 -2.89 -54.61 -25.38
CA LEU A 164 -1.76 -55.30 -24.76
C LEU A 164 -2.22 -56.42 -23.80
N LEU A 165 -3.31 -56.21 -23.07
CA LEU A 165 -3.89 -57.20 -22.15
C LEU A 165 -4.65 -58.32 -22.88
N GLU A 166 -5.41 -57.98 -23.93
CA GLU A 166 -6.26 -58.94 -24.65
C GLU A 166 -5.49 -59.77 -25.69
N ARG A 167 -4.59 -59.11 -26.44
CA ARG A 167 -3.93 -59.67 -27.63
C ARG A 167 -2.41 -59.68 -27.54
N GLY A 168 -1.82 -58.97 -26.57
CA GLY A 168 -0.35 -58.80 -26.49
C GLY A 168 0.20 -57.80 -27.49
N GLU A 169 -0.64 -56.93 -28.06
CA GLU A 169 -0.26 -55.94 -29.08
C GLU A 169 -0.25 -54.53 -28.48
N GLY A 170 0.90 -53.85 -28.51
CA GLY A 170 1.07 -52.54 -27.87
C GLY A 170 0.48 -51.33 -28.60
N GLY A 171 -0.10 -51.49 -29.80
CA GLY A 171 -0.76 -50.40 -30.53
C GLY A 171 0.12 -49.17 -30.74
N MET A 172 -0.27 -48.03 -30.13
CA MET A 172 0.45 -46.75 -30.20
C MET A 172 1.62 -46.64 -29.20
N LEU A 173 1.85 -47.66 -28.35
CA LEU A 173 2.99 -47.70 -27.45
C LEU A 173 4.28 -47.94 -28.24
N MET A 174 5.34 -47.23 -27.87
CA MET A 174 6.62 -47.34 -28.56
C MET A 174 7.38 -48.58 -28.08
N THR A 175 8.04 -49.32 -28.97
CA THR A 175 8.91 -50.46 -28.61
C THR A 175 10.36 -50.06 -28.38
N SER A 176 10.67 -48.77 -28.55
CA SER A 176 11.99 -48.18 -28.29
C SER A 176 11.79 -46.83 -27.60
N PRO A 177 12.77 -46.38 -26.80
CA PRO A 177 12.68 -45.10 -26.11
C PRO A 177 12.45 -43.93 -27.09
N PRO A 178 11.73 -42.87 -26.69
CA PRO A 178 11.53 -41.69 -27.52
C PRO A 178 12.87 -41.07 -27.95
N ALA A 179 13.01 -40.76 -29.25
CA ALA A 179 14.23 -40.14 -29.78
C ALA A 179 14.33 -38.68 -29.33
N LEU A 180 15.27 -38.37 -28.43
CA LEU A 180 15.69 -37.00 -28.15
C LEU A 180 16.50 -36.49 -29.35
N ARG A 181 16.12 -35.34 -29.93
CA ARG A 181 16.66 -34.82 -31.21
C ARG A 181 18.16 -34.48 -31.22
N ASP A 182 18.85 -34.61 -30.09
CA ASP A 182 20.30 -34.48 -30.00
C ASP A 182 20.89 -35.69 -29.28
N ALA A 183 21.62 -36.55 -30.01
CA ALA A 183 22.27 -37.73 -29.45
C ALA A 183 23.32 -37.38 -28.36
N ALA A 184 23.79 -36.13 -28.32
CA ALA A 184 24.67 -35.62 -27.28
C ALA A 184 23.92 -35.11 -26.02
N ALA A 185 22.66 -34.67 -26.16
CA ALA A 185 21.83 -34.19 -25.05
C ALA A 185 21.15 -35.33 -24.28
N ALA A 186 20.96 -36.50 -24.91
CA ALA A 186 20.36 -37.69 -24.31
C ALA A 186 21.18 -38.29 -23.13
N THR A 187 22.42 -37.83 -22.94
CA THR A 187 23.36 -38.31 -21.90
C THR A 187 23.56 -37.31 -20.76
N ILE A 188 22.91 -36.14 -20.78
CA ILE A 188 23.15 -35.08 -19.79
C ILE A 188 22.38 -35.39 -18.51
N VAL A 189 23.08 -35.97 -17.56
CA VAL A 189 22.66 -36.02 -16.17
C VAL A 189 22.93 -34.65 -15.57
N ALA A 190 21.89 -33.93 -15.19
CA ALA A 190 22.00 -32.56 -14.70
C ALA A 190 21.79 -32.50 -13.19
N ALA A 191 22.71 -31.81 -12.51
CA ALA A 191 22.55 -31.48 -11.09
C ALA A 191 21.48 -30.40 -10.90
N TYR A 192 20.60 -30.58 -9.92
CA TYR A 192 19.54 -29.63 -9.58
C TYR A 192 19.21 -29.67 -8.10
N ASP A 193 18.68 -28.55 -7.61
CA ASP A 193 18.11 -28.47 -6.28
C ASP A 193 16.67 -28.98 -6.31
N ALA A 194 16.32 -29.89 -5.39
CA ALA A 194 14.93 -30.33 -5.23
C ALA A 194 14.09 -29.12 -4.82
N GLY A 195 13.33 -28.56 -5.77
CA GLY A 195 12.61 -27.31 -5.55
C GLY A 195 11.44 -27.47 -4.56
N PRO A 196 10.88 -26.35 -4.05
CA PRO A 196 9.81 -26.38 -3.07
C PRO A 196 8.54 -27.00 -3.66
N VAL A 197 7.67 -27.49 -2.77
CA VAL A 197 6.28 -27.85 -3.08
C VAL A 197 5.59 -26.56 -3.54
N MET A 198 5.14 -26.52 -4.80
CA MET A 198 4.25 -25.47 -5.29
C MET A 198 3.01 -25.47 -4.39
N TYR A 199 2.47 -24.31 -3.98
CA TYR A 199 1.14 -24.28 -3.37
C TYR A 199 0.17 -24.86 -4.41
N PRO A 200 -0.29 -26.09 -4.23
CA PRO A 200 -1.12 -26.71 -5.23
C PRO A 200 -2.47 -26.01 -5.20
N THR A 201 -3.04 -25.73 -6.36
CA THR A 201 -4.49 -25.47 -6.43
C THR A 201 -5.24 -26.64 -5.80
N ASP A 202 -6.46 -26.44 -5.29
CA ASP A 202 -7.26 -27.53 -4.71
C ASP A 202 -7.34 -28.77 -5.62
N THR A 203 -7.38 -28.54 -6.93
CA THR A 203 -7.33 -29.55 -7.98
C THR A 203 -5.98 -30.26 -8.09
N GLU A 204 -4.86 -29.54 -8.00
CA GLU A 204 -3.52 -30.12 -8.00
C GLU A 204 -3.21 -30.87 -6.70
N LEU A 205 -3.77 -30.42 -5.56
CA LEU A 205 -3.60 -31.06 -4.26
C LEU A 205 -4.32 -32.40 -4.25
N ALA A 206 -5.58 -32.40 -4.71
CA ALA A 206 -6.37 -33.62 -4.87
C ALA A 206 -5.70 -34.60 -5.85
N GLY A 207 -5.17 -34.11 -6.98
CA GLY A 207 -4.42 -34.91 -7.94
C GLY A 207 -3.14 -35.52 -7.36
N GLY A 208 -2.33 -34.70 -6.67
CA GLY A 208 -1.09 -35.15 -6.03
C GLY A 208 -1.30 -36.17 -4.91
N LEU A 209 -2.37 -36.01 -4.10
CA LEU A 209 -2.77 -36.98 -3.08
C LEU A 209 -3.13 -38.35 -3.67
N MET A 210 -3.68 -38.37 -4.88
CA MET A 210 -4.06 -39.58 -5.60
C MET A 210 -2.94 -40.12 -6.50
N GLY A 211 -1.74 -39.55 -6.44
CA GLY A 211 -0.59 -39.95 -7.24
C GLY A 211 -0.65 -39.53 -8.72
N ALA A 212 -1.58 -38.66 -9.11
CA ALA A 212 -1.69 -38.16 -10.47
C ALA A 212 -0.66 -37.05 -10.74
N GLY A 213 0.26 -37.30 -11.68
CA GLY A 213 1.22 -36.32 -12.20
C GLY A 213 0.59 -35.38 -13.24
N LYS A 214 1.28 -34.29 -13.59
CA LYS A 214 0.81 -33.29 -14.57
C LYS A 214 0.47 -33.94 -15.92
N ARG A 215 -0.64 -33.52 -16.55
CA ARG A 215 -0.89 -33.78 -17.98
C ARG A 215 0.15 -33.04 -18.83
N LEU A 216 1.08 -33.76 -19.44
CA LEU A 216 1.93 -33.20 -20.50
C LEU A 216 1.11 -33.06 -21.79
N VAL A 217 0.42 -31.93 -21.95
CA VAL A 217 0.05 -31.47 -23.30
C VAL A 217 1.29 -30.78 -23.87
N SER A 218 2.20 -31.58 -24.46
CA SER A 218 3.42 -31.06 -25.08
C SER A 218 3.11 -30.37 -26.41
N ARG A 219 2.76 -29.09 -26.35
CA ARG A 219 3.27 -28.12 -27.31
C ARG A 219 4.19 -27.20 -26.53
N GLU A 220 5.49 -27.23 -26.80
CA GLU A 220 6.41 -26.19 -26.34
C GLU A 220 5.89 -24.83 -26.86
N ARG A 221 5.10 -24.13 -26.04
CA ARG A 221 4.90 -22.70 -26.20
C ARG A 221 6.20 -22.02 -25.77
N ALA A 222 6.62 -21.01 -26.52
CA ALA A 222 7.62 -20.07 -26.02
C ALA A 222 7.19 -19.60 -24.62
N ARG A 223 8.08 -19.67 -23.63
CA ARG A 223 7.77 -19.26 -22.25
C ARG A 223 7.27 -17.81 -22.26
N ASP A 224 6.16 -17.57 -21.57
CA ASP A 224 5.63 -16.23 -21.42
C ASP A 224 6.62 -15.38 -20.62
N VAL A 225 6.77 -14.09 -20.96
CA VAL A 225 7.72 -13.20 -20.27
C VAL A 225 6.95 -12.19 -19.43
N LEU A 226 7.27 -12.12 -18.14
CA LEU A 226 6.82 -11.06 -17.24
C LEU A 226 7.96 -10.07 -17.04
N GLN A 227 7.78 -8.84 -17.53
CA GLN A 227 8.70 -7.73 -17.31
C GLN A 227 8.43 -7.12 -15.92
N VAL A 228 9.47 -6.92 -15.12
CA VAL A 228 9.38 -6.32 -13.79
C VAL A 228 10.35 -5.15 -13.71
N ARG A 229 9.83 -3.98 -13.32
CA ARG A 229 10.63 -2.77 -13.11
C ARG A 229 10.37 -2.21 -11.72
N VAL A 230 11.36 -1.55 -11.13
CA VAL A 230 11.19 -0.79 -9.89
C VAL A 230 11.39 0.69 -10.20
N LYS A 231 10.46 1.53 -9.74
CA LYS A 231 10.45 2.97 -9.97
C LYS A 231 10.43 3.72 -8.63
N ALA A 232 11.44 4.56 -8.42
CA ALA A 232 11.49 5.53 -7.34
C ALA A 232 10.82 6.83 -7.80
N MET A 233 9.55 7.05 -7.46
CA MET A 233 8.77 8.21 -7.92
C MET A 233 7.49 8.43 -7.09
N ASP A 234 6.85 9.59 -7.27
CA ASP A 234 5.52 9.87 -6.71
C ASP A 234 4.43 9.08 -7.46
N LEU A 235 3.52 8.46 -6.71
CA LEU A 235 2.46 7.62 -7.26
C LEU A 235 1.49 8.38 -8.19
N ARG A 236 1.37 9.70 -8.03
CA ARG A 236 0.48 10.53 -8.86
C ARG A 236 0.92 10.56 -10.33
N GLN A 237 2.21 10.35 -10.58
CA GLN A 237 2.79 10.33 -11.92
C GLN A 237 2.57 9.00 -12.65
N VAL A 238 2.00 7.98 -12.00
CA VAL A 238 1.84 6.64 -12.59
C VAL A 238 0.69 6.62 -13.61
N THR A 239 0.95 6.06 -14.79
CA THR A 239 0.03 6.07 -15.96
C THR A 239 -0.67 4.73 -16.23
N GLN A 240 -0.54 3.77 -15.31
CA GLN A 240 -1.12 2.44 -15.38
C GLN A 240 -1.94 2.14 -14.12
N PRO A 241 -2.81 1.12 -14.12
CA PRO A 241 -3.62 0.81 -12.95
C PRO A 241 -2.73 0.43 -11.78
N ILE A 242 -3.03 0.93 -10.58
CA ILE A 242 -2.22 0.73 -9.38
C ILE A 242 -2.87 -0.31 -8.48
N LEU A 243 -2.11 -1.34 -8.14
CA LEU A 243 -2.44 -2.31 -7.11
C LEU A 243 -2.08 -1.76 -5.73
N VAL A 244 -3.07 -1.75 -4.84
CA VAL A 244 -2.94 -1.38 -3.42
C VAL A 244 -3.58 -2.47 -2.55
N GLY A 245 -3.07 -2.65 -1.34
CA GLY A 245 -3.60 -3.59 -0.36
C GLY A 245 -4.43 -2.86 0.70
N HIS A 246 -5.53 -3.47 1.13
CA HIS A 246 -6.44 -2.91 2.14
C HIS A 246 -6.78 -3.97 3.20
N TYR A 247 -6.68 -3.62 4.48
CA TYR A 247 -7.10 -4.49 5.58
C TYR A 247 -8.59 -4.33 5.87
N GLU A 248 -9.24 -5.40 6.32
CA GLU A 248 -10.64 -5.36 6.71
C GLU A 248 -10.85 -4.30 7.82
N GLN A 249 -11.83 -3.41 7.63
CA GLN A 249 -12.24 -2.35 8.58
C GLN A 249 -11.26 -1.17 8.73
N ASP A 250 -10.18 -1.12 7.94
CA ASP A 250 -9.32 0.06 7.90
C ASP A 250 -9.96 1.17 7.06
N ALA A 251 -9.64 2.43 7.38
CA ALA A 251 -10.06 3.57 6.57
C ALA A 251 -9.12 3.77 5.38
N ILE A 252 -9.66 4.24 4.24
CA ILE A 252 -8.87 4.68 3.09
C ILE A 252 -7.92 5.79 3.54
N SER A 253 -6.62 5.52 3.53
CA SER A 253 -5.60 6.42 4.10
C SER A 253 -4.25 6.32 3.39
N GLY A 254 -3.36 7.28 3.65
CA GLY A 254 -2.01 7.31 3.10
C GLY A 254 -1.99 7.26 1.56
N ALA A 255 -1.24 6.31 0.99
CA ALA A 255 -1.14 6.13 -0.45
C ALA A 255 -2.48 5.76 -1.11
N GLU A 256 -3.36 5.03 -0.41
CA GLU A 256 -4.69 4.67 -0.91
C GLU A 256 -5.58 5.91 -1.08
N ALA A 257 -5.54 6.83 -0.11
CA ALA A 257 -6.27 8.09 -0.19
C ALA A 257 -5.76 9.00 -1.33
N LEU A 258 -4.44 9.03 -1.56
CA LEU A 258 -3.86 9.78 -2.68
C LEU A 258 -4.30 9.22 -4.04
N ILE A 259 -4.33 7.88 -4.18
CA ILE A 259 -4.85 7.22 -5.37
C ILE A 259 -6.33 7.59 -5.57
N ASP A 260 -7.13 7.50 -4.51
CA ASP A 260 -8.55 7.81 -4.57
C ASP A 260 -8.80 9.26 -5.03
N GLN A 261 -8.11 10.23 -4.41
CA GLN A 261 -8.32 11.65 -4.69
C GLN A 261 -7.80 12.06 -6.07
N HIS A 262 -6.58 11.66 -6.44
CA HIS A 262 -5.90 12.22 -7.62
C HIS A 262 -5.97 11.34 -8.87
N LEU A 263 -6.10 10.02 -8.72
CA LEU A 263 -6.05 9.09 -9.87
C LEU A 263 -7.43 8.56 -10.26
N VAL A 264 -8.30 8.28 -9.29
CA VAL A 264 -9.64 7.71 -9.55
C VAL A 264 -10.80 8.57 -9.07
N ARG A 265 -10.55 9.83 -8.68
CA ARG A 265 -11.57 10.88 -8.44
C ARG A 265 -12.64 10.52 -7.40
N GLY A 266 -12.27 9.85 -6.31
CA GLY A 266 -13.16 9.50 -5.18
C GLY A 266 -13.93 8.19 -5.34
N GLU A 267 -13.72 7.45 -6.44
CA GLU A 267 -14.41 6.20 -6.75
C GLU A 267 -14.16 5.06 -5.77
N LEU A 268 -13.02 5.04 -5.06
CA LEU A 268 -12.74 4.09 -3.99
C LEU A 268 -13.55 4.44 -2.74
N THR A 269 -13.59 5.72 -2.35
CA THR A 269 -14.42 6.19 -1.24
C THR A 269 -15.90 5.87 -1.46
N ILE A 270 -16.41 6.06 -2.67
CA ILE A 270 -17.80 5.70 -3.02
C ILE A 270 -18.04 4.20 -2.80
N ARG A 271 -17.15 3.33 -3.29
CA ARG A 271 -17.28 1.86 -3.11
C ARG A 271 -17.16 1.45 -1.65
N HIS A 272 -16.28 2.10 -0.90
CA HIS A 272 -16.15 1.92 0.54
C HIS A 272 -17.45 2.24 1.27
N HIS A 273 -18.05 3.41 1.00
CA HIS A 273 -19.34 3.79 1.59
C HIS A 273 -20.51 2.88 1.19
N LEU A 274 -20.48 2.30 -0.02
CA LEU A 274 -21.50 1.36 -0.48
C LEU A 274 -21.32 -0.07 0.09
N GLY A 275 -20.19 -0.37 0.74
CA GLY A 275 -19.85 -1.70 1.24
C GLY A 275 -19.43 -2.68 0.13
N LEU A 276 -18.92 -2.17 -1.00
CA LEU A 276 -18.45 -2.95 -2.15
C LEU A 276 -16.90 -2.99 -2.24
N TYR A 277 -16.24 -2.73 -1.11
CA TYR A 277 -14.79 -2.64 -1.00
C TYR A 277 -14.15 -3.98 -0.63
N ALA A 278 -12.90 -4.20 -1.07
CA ALA A 278 -12.17 -5.43 -0.78
C ALA A 278 -11.44 -5.31 0.56
N GLY A 279 -11.71 -6.24 1.47
CA GLY A 279 -11.08 -6.26 2.81
C GLY A 279 -10.65 -7.67 3.19
N ALA A 280 -11.57 -8.64 3.13
CA ALA A 280 -11.27 -10.04 3.42
C ALA A 280 -10.24 -10.65 2.43
N LEU A 281 -9.43 -11.60 2.89
CA LEU A 281 -8.49 -12.32 2.04
C LEU A 281 -9.23 -13.02 0.90
N GLY A 282 -8.66 -12.97 -0.31
CA GLY A 282 -9.31 -13.54 -1.50
C GLY A 282 -10.43 -12.66 -2.08
N THR A 283 -10.61 -11.43 -1.60
CA THR A 283 -11.47 -10.43 -2.24
C THR A 283 -10.63 -9.39 -2.99
N ALA A 284 -11.19 -8.86 -4.08
CA ALA A 284 -10.56 -7.78 -4.83
C ALA A 284 -11.59 -6.84 -5.47
N SER A 285 -11.27 -5.55 -5.51
CA SER A 285 -12.07 -4.53 -6.17
C SER A 285 -11.24 -3.85 -7.25
N ALA A 286 -11.88 -3.40 -8.34
CA ALA A 286 -11.20 -2.75 -9.45
C ALA A 286 -12.01 -1.55 -9.94
N VAL A 287 -11.30 -0.46 -10.21
CA VAL A 287 -11.82 0.79 -10.78
C VAL A 287 -10.90 1.18 -11.93
N LEU A 288 -11.39 1.15 -13.16
CA LEU A 288 -10.66 1.61 -14.35
C LEU A 288 -11.43 2.78 -14.97
N LEU A 289 -10.75 3.88 -15.24
CA LEU A 289 -11.35 5.05 -15.90
C LEU A 289 -11.38 4.86 -17.43
N SER A 290 -12.33 5.52 -18.10
CA SER A 290 -12.41 5.53 -19.56
C SER A 290 -11.18 6.19 -20.18
N THR A 291 -10.58 5.54 -21.16
CA THR A 291 -9.34 6.00 -21.81
C THR A 291 -9.62 6.96 -22.98
N THR A 292 -8.89 8.07 -23.04
CA THR A 292 -8.88 8.96 -24.21
C THR A 292 -8.29 8.27 -25.44
N ALA A 293 -8.43 8.86 -26.63
CA ALA A 293 -7.84 8.31 -27.85
C ALA A 293 -6.31 8.22 -27.76
N GLN A 294 -5.68 9.25 -27.19
CA GLN A 294 -4.24 9.29 -26.95
C GLN A 294 -3.80 8.24 -25.91
N GLU A 295 -4.58 8.02 -24.85
CA GLU A 295 -4.33 6.98 -23.85
C GLU A 295 -4.40 5.57 -24.42
N ARG A 296 -5.38 5.31 -25.30
CA ARG A 296 -5.49 4.04 -26.03
C ARG A 296 -4.30 3.81 -26.96
N GLN A 297 -3.87 4.84 -27.68
CA GLN A 297 -2.75 4.74 -28.61
C GLN A 297 -1.42 4.42 -27.89
N ARG A 298 -1.24 4.92 -26.68
CA ARG A 298 -0.03 4.66 -25.85
C ARG A 298 -0.16 3.45 -24.92
N GLY A 299 -1.35 2.84 -24.82
CA GLY A 299 -1.62 1.70 -23.94
C GLY A 299 -1.60 2.03 -22.45
N SER A 300 -1.84 3.30 -22.08
CA SER A 300 -1.97 3.74 -20.69
C SER A 300 -3.41 3.61 -20.21
N MET A 301 -3.59 3.34 -18.93
CA MET A 301 -4.92 3.22 -18.34
C MET A 301 -4.84 3.65 -16.89
N ARG A 302 -5.66 4.63 -16.50
CA ARG A 302 -5.73 5.05 -15.10
C ARG A 302 -6.73 4.17 -14.35
N GLY A 303 -6.34 3.73 -13.16
CA GLY A 303 -7.20 2.91 -12.34
C GLY A 303 -6.55 2.47 -11.04
N ALA A 304 -7.35 1.85 -10.20
CA ALA A 304 -6.95 1.29 -8.93
C ALA A 304 -7.51 -0.13 -8.79
N ILE A 305 -6.67 -1.04 -8.30
CA ILE A 305 -7.03 -2.42 -7.98
C ILE A 305 -6.71 -2.60 -6.50
N VAL A 306 -7.73 -2.97 -5.72
CA VAL A 306 -7.62 -3.13 -4.28
C VAL A 306 -7.62 -4.61 -3.96
N ALA A 307 -6.55 -5.10 -3.32
CA ALA A 307 -6.45 -6.45 -2.81
C ALA A 307 -6.82 -6.49 -1.32
N GLY A 308 -7.78 -7.33 -0.95
CA GLY A 308 -8.13 -7.56 0.45
C GLY A 308 -7.03 -8.35 1.16
N LEU A 309 -6.44 -7.77 2.20
CA LEU A 309 -5.34 -8.35 2.99
C LEU A 309 -5.85 -9.19 4.18
N GLY A 310 -7.16 -9.22 4.42
CA GLY A 310 -7.77 -9.87 5.57
C GLY A 310 -7.79 -8.98 6.81
N ARG A 311 -7.99 -9.59 7.97
CA ARG A 311 -7.99 -8.90 9.26
C ARG A 311 -6.57 -8.55 9.68
N TYR A 312 -6.44 -7.47 10.45
CA TYR A 312 -5.18 -7.08 11.08
C TYR A 312 -4.96 -7.87 12.39
N ASP A 313 -4.85 -9.20 12.32
CA ASP A 313 -4.64 -10.08 13.49
C ASP A 313 -3.20 -10.61 13.61
N GLY A 314 -2.29 -10.12 12.75
CA GLY A 314 -0.85 -10.41 12.80
C GLY A 314 -0.41 -11.65 12.02
N SER A 315 -1.30 -12.28 11.23
CA SER A 315 -0.99 -13.51 10.50
C SER A 315 -0.63 -13.33 9.01
N LEU A 316 -0.48 -12.09 8.49
CA LEU A 316 -0.22 -11.90 7.06
C LEU A 316 1.14 -12.50 6.66
N THR A 317 1.09 -13.68 6.05
CA THR A 317 2.26 -14.40 5.52
C THR A 317 2.50 -14.06 4.06
N THR A 318 3.71 -14.34 3.56
CA THR A 318 4.05 -14.20 2.13
C THR A 318 3.08 -15.01 1.24
N GLY A 319 2.60 -16.17 1.72
CA GLY A 319 1.61 -16.99 1.02
C GLY A 319 0.25 -16.31 0.90
N MET A 320 -0.29 -15.79 2.01
CA MET A 320 -1.56 -15.03 2.01
C MET A 320 -1.46 -13.79 1.12
N LEU A 321 -0.34 -13.05 1.19
CA LEU A 321 -0.14 -11.90 0.31
C LEU A 321 -0.08 -12.30 -1.16
N THR A 322 0.57 -13.43 -1.49
CA THR A 322 0.61 -13.98 -2.85
C THR A 322 -0.80 -14.28 -3.36
N GLU A 323 -1.67 -14.86 -2.51
CA GLU A 323 -3.06 -15.14 -2.84
C GLU A 323 -3.89 -13.87 -3.05
N ALA A 324 -3.70 -12.85 -2.20
CA ALA A 324 -4.37 -11.55 -2.33
C ALA A 324 -4.00 -10.89 -3.67
N VAL A 325 -2.71 -10.86 -4.02
CA VAL A 325 -2.21 -10.34 -5.29
C VAL A 325 -2.76 -11.14 -6.48
N ARG A 326 -2.77 -12.47 -6.38
CA ARG A 326 -3.35 -13.35 -7.41
C ARG A 326 -4.82 -13.03 -7.68
N THR A 327 -5.60 -12.85 -6.62
CA THR A 327 -7.02 -12.49 -6.70
C THR A 327 -7.22 -11.13 -7.37
N ALA A 328 -6.42 -10.13 -6.97
CA ALA A 328 -6.42 -8.81 -7.59
C ALA A 328 -6.07 -8.86 -9.09
N GLY A 329 -5.04 -9.63 -9.46
CA GLY A 329 -4.64 -9.82 -10.86
C GLY A 329 -5.75 -10.48 -11.70
N LEU A 330 -6.42 -11.50 -11.16
CA LEU A 330 -7.58 -12.13 -11.81
C LEU A 330 -8.75 -11.15 -11.96
N ARG A 331 -9.05 -10.36 -10.92
CA ARG A 331 -10.11 -9.34 -10.98
C ARG A 331 -9.83 -8.30 -12.05
N TYR A 332 -8.58 -7.87 -12.19
CA TYR A 332 -8.16 -6.95 -13.25
C TYR A 332 -8.36 -7.55 -14.64
N LEU A 333 -7.89 -8.78 -14.87
CA LEU A 333 -8.02 -9.48 -16.16
C LEU A 333 -9.50 -9.65 -16.57
N VAL A 334 -10.35 -10.08 -15.64
CA VAL A 334 -11.80 -10.22 -15.88
C VAL A 334 -12.44 -8.87 -16.18
N HIS A 335 -12.12 -7.83 -15.40
CA HIS A 335 -12.71 -6.51 -15.59
C HIS A 335 -12.34 -5.87 -16.94
N VAL A 336 -11.14 -6.12 -17.46
CA VAL A 336 -10.75 -5.69 -18.81
C VAL A 336 -11.43 -6.55 -19.89
N MET A 337 -11.57 -7.85 -19.66
CA MET A 337 -12.28 -8.75 -20.59
C MET A 337 -13.75 -8.37 -20.75
N ASP A 338 -14.43 -8.01 -19.66
CA ASP A 338 -15.84 -7.60 -19.67
C ASP A 338 -16.04 -6.25 -20.38
N ASN A 339 -15.01 -5.40 -20.39
CA ASN A 339 -15.03 -4.07 -20.98
C ASN A 339 -14.16 -4.03 -22.25
N SER A 340 -14.70 -4.56 -23.36
CA SER A 340 -13.98 -4.65 -24.66
C SER A 340 -13.45 -3.30 -25.20
N ALA A 341 -14.01 -2.17 -24.77
CA ALA A 341 -13.52 -0.82 -25.09
C ALA A 341 -12.20 -0.44 -24.38
N LEU A 342 -11.85 -1.12 -23.28
CA LEU A 342 -10.61 -0.92 -22.52
C LEU A 342 -9.46 -1.81 -23.02
N ALA A 343 -9.74 -2.77 -23.91
CA ALA A 343 -8.71 -3.59 -24.55
C ALA A 343 -8.01 -2.78 -25.66
N SER A 344 -6.77 -2.37 -25.41
CA SER A 344 -5.92 -1.72 -26.42
C SER A 344 -5.74 -2.63 -27.65
N GLY A 345 -5.65 -2.02 -28.85
CA GLY A 345 -5.43 -2.74 -30.10
C GLY A 345 -4.21 -3.69 -30.04
N ASP A 346 -4.40 -4.91 -30.55
CA ASP A 346 -3.53 -6.10 -30.46
C ASP A 346 -3.46 -6.83 -29.10
N GLY A 347 -4.44 -6.64 -28.20
CA GLY A 347 -5.10 -7.72 -27.42
C GLY A 347 -4.31 -8.77 -26.60
N GLU A 348 -3.00 -8.64 -26.34
CA GLU A 348 -2.21 -9.71 -25.70
C GLU A 348 -1.41 -9.31 -24.43
N GLY A 349 -1.35 -8.04 -24.03
CA GLY A 349 -0.53 -7.64 -22.86
C GLY A 349 -1.01 -6.41 -22.10
N LEU A 350 -1.30 -6.59 -20.81
CA LEU A 350 -1.67 -5.54 -19.85
C LEU A 350 -0.48 -5.13 -18.99
N ARG A 351 -0.47 -3.85 -18.58
CA ARG A 351 0.49 -3.30 -17.61
C ARG A 351 -0.19 -3.09 -16.27
N LEU A 352 0.58 -3.26 -15.19
CA LEU A 352 0.13 -3.09 -13.81
C LEU A 352 1.23 -2.40 -13.01
N ALA A 353 0.88 -1.39 -12.23
CA ALA A 353 1.74 -0.86 -11.17
C ALA A 353 1.32 -1.47 -9.84
N SER A 354 2.25 -1.58 -8.89
CA SER A 354 1.93 -1.93 -7.51
C SER A 354 2.77 -1.14 -6.54
N LEU A 355 2.18 -0.77 -5.41
CA LEU A 355 2.94 -0.40 -4.22
C LEU A 355 3.56 -1.65 -3.60
N LEU A 356 4.58 -1.48 -2.76
CA LEU A 356 5.06 -2.55 -1.88
C LEU A 356 3.99 -2.81 -0.81
N LEU A 357 3.41 -4.01 -0.83
CA LEU A 357 2.29 -4.40 0.04
C LEU A 357 2.80 -5.11 1.29
N GLY A 358 2.20 -4.82 2.45
CA GLY A 358 2.36 -5.56 3.71
C GLY A 358 3.66 -5.31 4.50
N TYR A 359 4.75 -4.84 3.88
CA TYR A 359 6.05 -4.68 4.54
C TYR A 359 6.11 -3.61 5.64
N ASN A 360 5.23 -2.60 5.56
CA ASN A 360 5.12 -1.51 6.53
C ASN A 360 4.03 -1.77 7.59
N SER A 361 3.25 -2.85 7.43
CA SER A 361 2.04 -3.13 8.19
C SER A 361 2.12 -4.46 8.97
N ALA A 362 2.93 -5.42 8.50
CA ALA A 362 3.14 -6.71 9.17
C ALA A 362 4.59 -6.86 9.61
N ALA A 363 4.82 -7.15 10.89
CA ALA A 363 6.14 -7.38 11.47
C ALA A 363 6.97 -8.50 10.80
N ASN A 364 6.28 -9.41 10.11
CA ASN A 364 6.86 -10.64 9.57
C ASN A 364 7.19 -10.57 8.07
N LEU A 365 6.91 -9.45 7.38
CA LEU A 365 7.13 -9.32 5.93
C LEU A 365 8.26 -8.33 5.64
N SER A 366 9.30 -8.81 4.97
CA SER A 366 10.36 -7.95 4.42
C SER A 366 9.96 -7.33 3.08
N ILE A 367 10.73 -6.34 2.62
CA ILE A 367 10.61 -5.82 1.25
C ILE A 367 10.77 -6.95 0.22
N ALA A 368 11.67 -7.91 0.47
CA ALA A 368 11.87 -9.05 -0.41
C ALA A 368 10.64 -9.97 -0.45
N ASP A 369 9.98 -10.19 0.70
CA ASP A 369 8.73 -10.97 0.75
C ASP A 369 7.60 -10.30 -0.03
N SER A 370 7.49 -8.97 0.08
CA SER A 370 6.52 -8.18 -0.68
C SER A 370 6.76 -8.30 -2.19
N VAL A 371 8.01 -8.11 -2.65
CA VAL A 371 8.38 -8.28 -4.07
C VAL A 371 8.12 -9.71 -4.54
N LEU A 372 8.43 -10.72 -3.71
CA LEU A 372 8.20 -12.12 -4.04
C LEU A 372 6.71 -12.42 -4.22
N ALA A 373 5.87 -11.96 -3.29
CA ALA A 373 4.43 -12.15 -3.34
C ALA A 373 3.80 -11.44 -4.55
N LEU A 374 4.28 -10.24 -4.88
CA LEU A 374 3.84 -9.50 -6.06
C LEU A 374 4.15 -10.26 -7.36
N VAL A 375 5.42 -10.64 -7.57
CA VAL A 375 5.85 -11.34 -8.80
C VAL A 375 5.15 -12.69 -8.93
N ARG A 376 5.09 -13.50 -7.85
CA ARG A 376 4.44 -14.81 -7.87
C ARG A 376 2.93 -14.70 -8.07
N GLY A 377 2.26 -13.80 -7.35
CA GLY A 377 0.82 -13.62 -7.44
C GLY A 377 0.36 -13.28 -8.86
N ILE A 378 1.12 -12.45 -9.58
CA ILE A 378 0.84 -12.11 -10.98
C ILE A 378 1.12 -13.28 -11.94
N ILE A 379 2.20 -14.03 -11.75
CA ILE A 379 2.47 -15.26 -12.53
C ILE A 379 1.32 -16.27 -12.35
N ASP A 380 0.86 -16.45 -11.11
CA ASP A 380 -0.24 -17.36 -10.79
C ASP A 380 -1.57 -16.87 -11.35
N ALA A 381 -1.84 -15.56 -11.32
CA ALA A 381 -3.04 -14.98 -11.92
C ALA A 381 -3.08 -15.21 -13.43
N ASN A 382 -1.98 -14.91 -14.14
CA ASN A 382 -1.87 -15.13 -15.59
C ASN A 382 -2.04 -16.60 -15.96
N ARG A 383 -1.37 -17.49 -15.21
CA ARG A 383 -1.45 -18.95 -15.41
C ARG A 383 -2.89 -19.44 -15.23
N HIS A 384 -3.54 -19.05 -14.14
CA HIS A 384 -4.91 -19.46 -13.84
C HIS A 384 -5.90 -18.92 -14.88
N PHE A 385 -5.76 -17.65 -15.27
CA PHE A 385 -6.63 -17.05 -16.29
C PHE A 385 -6.50 -17.76 -17.65
N ALA A 386 -5.28 -18.07 -18.09
CA ALA A 386 -5.02 -18.74 -19.36
C ALA A 386 -5.47 -20.22 -19.40
N GLN A 387 -5.58 -20.88 -18.24
CA GLN A 387 -6.09 -22.25 -18.14
C GLN A 387 -7.63 -22.30 -18.20
N THR A 388 -8.29 -21.30 -17.62
CA THR A 388 -9.74 -21.27 -17.47
C THR A 388 -10.45 -20.53 -18.62
N THR A 389 -9.76 -19.60 -19.29
CA THR A 389 -10.36 -18.70 -20.27
C THR A 389 -9.70 -18.87 -21.65
N PRO A 390 -10.46 -18.86 -22.77
CA PRO A 390 -9.89 -18.91 -24.11
C PRO A 390 -9.21 -17.59 -24.56
N SER A 391 -9.27 -16.55 -23.73
CA SER A 391 -8.67 -15.24 -24.00
C SER A 391 -7.14 -15.29 -23.90
N LYS A 392 -6.47 -14.49 -24.72
CA LYS A 392 -5.02 -14.32 -24.68
C LYS A 392 -4.56 -13.18 -23.74
N LEU A 393 -5.50 -12.52 -23.06
CA LEU A 393 -5.17 -11.44 -22.13
C LEU A 393 -4.29 -11.94 -20.99
N ARG A 394 -3.26 -11.17 -20.66
CA ARG A 394 -2.32 -11.43 -19.58
C ARG A 394 -1.64 -10.14 -19.13
N ILE A 395 -1.15 -10.13 -17.91
CA ILE A 395 -0.33 -9.05 -17.36
C ILE A 395 1.13 -9.30 -17.78
N THR A 396 1.67 -8.47 -18.65
CA THR A 396 3.03 -8.64 -19.21
C THR A 396 4.07 -7.75 -18.53
N SER A 397 3.64 -6.69 -17.84
CA SER A 397 4.53 -5.75 -17.14
C SER A 397 4.02 -5.45 -15.74
N LEU A 398 4.93 -5.49 -14.77
CA LEU A 398 4.71 -5.11 -13.38
C LEU A 398 5.73 -4.02 -12.98
N ASP A 399 5.26 -2.82 -12.70
CA ASP A 399 6.09 -1.74 -12.14
C ASP A 399 5.84 -1.63 -10.63
N ILE A 400 6.88 -1.84 -9.83
CA ILE A 400 6.85 -1.63 -8.38
C ILE A 400 7.22 -0.18 -8.09
N VAL A 401 6.30 0.59 -7.54
CA VAL A 401 6.44 2.03 -7.30
C VAL A 401 6.66 2.28 -5.81
N GLU A 402 7.71 3.04 -5.50
CA GLU A 402 8.06 3.46 -4.14
C GLU A 402 8.54 4.92 -4.16
N ILE A 403 8.17 5.72 -3.16
CA ILE A 403 8.56 7.13 -3.10
C ILE A 403 9.97 7.30 -2.51
N TYR A 404 10.35 6.43 -1.56
CA TYR A 404 11.63 6.53 -0.88
C TYR A 404 12.75 5.78 -1.61
N LEU A 405 13.82 6.52 -1.93
CA LEU A 405 14.94 6.00 -2.72
C LEU A 405 15.64 4.78 -2.09
N ASP A 406 15.85 4.79 -0.77
CA ASP A 406 16.49 3.68 -0.04
C ASP A 406 15.71 2.35 -0.18
N THR A 407 14.38 2.47 -0.11
CA THR A 407 13.43 1.37 -0.14
C THR A 407 13.31 0.83 -1.57
N ALA A 408 13.26 1.72 -2.56
CA ALA A 408 13.25 1.36 -3.99
C ALA A 408 14.55 0.66 -4.42
N ILE A 409 15.72 1.10 -3.94
CA ILE A 409 17.00 0.42 -4.15
C ILE A 409 16.95 -1.00 -3.59
N THR A 410 16.48 -1.16 -2.35
CA THR A 410 16.35 -2.46 -1.70
C THR A 410 15.41 -3.39 -2.46
N ALA A 411 14.26 -2.88 -2.91
CA ALA A 411 13.31 -3.63 -3.74
C ALA A 411 13.90 -4.05 -5.09
N THR A 412 14.74 -3.20 -5.71
CA THR A 412 15.43 -3.52 -6.97
C THR A 412 16.39 -4.70 -6.81
N TYR A 413 17.18 -4.73 -5.73
CA TYR A 413 18.05 -5.86 -5.43
C TYR A 413 17.25 -7.14 -5.17
N ALA A 414 16.17 -7.05 -4.39
CA ALA A 414 15.28 -8.18 -4.14
C ALA A 414 14.67 -8.74 -5.44
N ALA A 415 14.16 -7.88 -6.32
CA ALA A 415 13.60 -8.29 -7.61
C ALA A 415 14.61 -9.06 -8.46
N LYS A 416 15.87 -8.61 -8.52
CA LYS A 416 16.94 -9.29 -9.27
C LYS A 416 17.24 -10.69 -8.73
N GLN A 417 17.33 -10.83 -7.41
CA GLN A 417 17.55 -12.13 -6.75
C GLN A 417 16.37 -13.09 -6.99
N ILE A 418 15.14 -12.58 -6.86
CA ILE A 418 13.91 -13.34 -7.04
C ILE A 418 13.79 -13.82 -8.50
N ALA A 419 14.06 -12.97 -9.49
CA ALA A 419 14.01 -13.37 -10.90
C ALA A 419 15.06 -14.42 -11.26
N GLN A 420 16.28 -14.34 -10.70
CA GLN A 420 17.28 -15.40 -10.87
C GLN A 420 16.78 -16.73 -10.31
N ALA A 421 16.18 -16.72 -9.12
CA ALA A 421 15.63 -17.91 -8.49
C ALA A 421 14.44 -18.50 -9.28
N ILE A 422 13.51 -17.67 -9.75
CA ILE A 422 12.35 -18.12 -10.54
C ILE A 422 12.80 -18.66 -11.90
N ASN A 423 13.71 -17.99 -12.59
CA ASN A 423 14.17 -18.41 -13.92
C ASN A 423 15.02 -19.69 -13.90
N ALA A 424 15.68 -19.99 -12.77
CA ALA A 424 16.38 -21.26 -12.58
C ALA A 424 15.39 -22.45 -12.47
N ASP A 425 14.14 -22.20 -12.07
CA ASP A 425 13.11 -23.24 -11.99
C ASP A 425 12.39 -23.44 -13.33
N MET A 426 12.79 -24.49 -14.04
CA MET A 426 12.22 -24.86 -15.34
C MET A 426 10.74 -25.29 -15.27
N ARG A 427 10.17 -25.50 -14.08
CA ARG A 427 8.75 -25.86 -13.86
C ARG A 427 7.81 -24.66 -13.98
N VAL A 428 8.33 -23.44 -13.85
CA VAL A 428 7.56 -22.21 -14.00
C VAL A 428 7.41 -21.91 -15.49
N PRO A 429 6.17 -21.83 -16.03
CA PRO A 429 5.94 -21.63 -17.46
C PRO A 429 6.22 -20.18 -17.93
N CYS A 430 6.70 -19.32 -17.04
CA CYS A 430 6.97 -17.91 -17.26
C CYS A 430 8.43 -17.58 -16.93
N ARG A 431 9.08 -16.80 -17.81
CA ARG A 431 10.39 -16.18 -17.54
C ARG A 431 10.15 -14.79 -16.96
N VAL A 432 10.79 -14.49 -15.84
CA VAL A 432 10.76 -13.16 -15.22
C VAL A 432 11.96 -12.37 -15.72
N ASP A 433 11.73 -11.25 -16.37
CA ASP A 433 12.77 -10.34 -16.83
C ASP A 433 12.72 -9.07 -15.99
N VAL A 434 13.78 -8.82 -15.22
CA VAL A 434 13.85 -7.67 -14.31
C VAL A 434 14.82 -6.67 -14.90
N ASP A 435 14.39 -5.42 -15.00
CA ASP A 435 15.32 -4.35 -15.35
C ASP A 435 16.41 -4.25 -14.27
N PRO A 436 17.70 -4.40 -14.63
CA PRO A 436 18.77 -4.38 -13.65
C PRO A 436 18.98 -3.02 -13.01
N LEU A 437 18.40 -1.94 -13.55
CA LEU A 437 18.56 -0.56 -13.10
C LEU A 437 17.27 -0.04 -12.44
N LEU A 438 17.46 0.73 -11.35
CA LEU A 438 16.37 1.48 -10.75
C LEU A 438 16.03 2.68 -11.62
N HIS A 439 14.75 2.85 -11.94
CA HIS A 439 14.23 4.03 -12.61
C HIS A 439 13.88 5.09 -11.57
N GLN A 440 14.39 6.31 -11.73
CA GLN A 440 14.06 7.44 -10.85
C GLN A 440 13.19 8.43 -11.63
N GLY A 441 11.98 8.69 -11.12
CA GLY A 441 11.04 9.64 -11.70
C GLY A 441 10.84 10.87 -10.82
N GLU A 442 9.93 11.75 -11.23
CA GLU A 442 9.59 12.95 -10.46
C GLU A 442 9.00 12.62 -9.08
N GLY A 443 9.27 13.50 -8.11
CA GLY A 443 8.74 13.40 -6.75
C GLY A 443 9.36 12.29 -5.88
N MET A 444 10.43 11.63 -6.33
CA MET A 444 11.22 10.74 -5.48
C MET A 444 11.79 11.49 -4.27
N ARG A 445 11.89 10.81 -3.12
CA ARG A 445 12.35 11.41 -1.87
C ARG A 445 13.48 10.62 -1.23
N GLN A 446 14.37 11.34 -0.56
CA GLN A 446 15.32 10.75 0.37
C GLN A 446 14.67 10.70 1.75
N ARG A 447 14.90 9.60 2.47
CA ARG A 447 14.47 9.48 3.86
C ARG A 447 15.41 10.34 4.73
N LEU A 448 14.89 11.44 5.28
CA LEU A 448 15.66 12.38 6.10
C LEU A 448 15.69 12.01 7.59
N SER A 449 14.72 11.23 8.07
CA SER A 449 14.68 10.73 9.45
C SER A 449 14.42 9.22 9.47
N ASP A 450 15.05 8.52 10.42
CA ASP A 450 14.82 7.08 10.67
C ASP A 450 13.62 6.85 11.61
N GLU A 451 12.63 7.75 11.57
CA GLU A 451 11.37 7.54 12.27
C GLU A 451 10.52 6.52 11.49
N ARG A 452 10.95 5.26 11.48
CA ARG A 452 10.15 4.13 10.97
C ARG A 452 8.90 3.85 11.82
N GLY A 453 8.49 4.77 12.70
CA GLY A 453 7.50 4.47 13.73
C GLY A 453 6.81 5.64 14.42
N GLY A 454 6.93 6.89 13.96
CA GLY A 454 6.20 8.01 14.59
C GLY A 454 4.68 7.79 14.63
N SER A 455 4.13 7.13 13.60
CA SER A 455 2.70 6.82 13.48
C SER A 455 2.35 5.35 13.77
N TYR A 456 3.35 4.48 13.96
CA TYR A 456 3.13 3.04 14.15
C TYR A 456 2.99 2.74 15.63
N TRP A 457 1.81 2.30 16.04
CA TRP A 457 1.56 1.81 17.39
C TRP A 457 1.74 0.28 17.42
N PRO A 458 2.81 -0.25 18.04
CA PRO A 458 3.00 -1.69 18.21
C PRO A 458 1.79 -2.30 18.94
N ARG A 459 1.29 -3.43 18.44
CA ARG A 459 0.15 -4.10 19.05
C ARG A 459 0.63 -5.27 19.91
N LEU A 460 0.13 -5.33 21.13
CA LEU A 460 0.31 -6.46 22.04
C LEU A 460 -1.05 -7.12 22.25
N LEU A 461 -1.23 -8.30 21.68
CA LEU A 461 -2.44 -9.08 21.84
C LEU A 461 -2.33 -9.90 23.14
N ILE A 462 -3.26 -9.68 24.07
CA ILE A 462 -3.32 -10.36 25.37
C ILE A 462 -4.68 -11.03 25.49
N THR A 463 -4.69 -12.36 25.40
CA THR A 463 -5.90 -13.18 25.37
C THR A 463 -5.85 -14.27 26.43
N ASP A 464 -6.99 -14.82 26.82
CA ASP A 464 -7.07 -16.02 27.64
C ASP A 464 -6.59 -17.23 26.82
N ALA A 465 -5.58 -17.92 27.31
CA ALA A 465 -5.06 -19.11 26.65
C ALA A 465 -6.04 -20.30 26.69
N GLN A 466 -7.10 -20.22 27.50
CA GLN A 466 -8.09 -21.29 27.70
C GLN A 466 -9.46 -20.98 27.07
N ALA A 467 -9.73 -19.75 26.64
CA ALA A 467 -10.98 -19.41 25.97
C ALA A 467 -11.02 -20.02 24.56
N ARG A 468 -12.14 -20.65 24.19
CA ARG A 468 -12.44 -21.00 22.78
C ARG A 468 -13.05 -19.77 22.10
N ASP A 469 -12.77 -19.58 20.81
CA ASP A 469 -13.24 -18.41 20.02
C ASP A 469 -14.78 -18.20 20.06
N ASP A 470 -15.56 -19.22 20.44
CA ASP A 470 -17.03 -19.22 20.54
C ASP A 470 -17.60 -18.95 21.96
N ASP A 471 -16.77 -18.82 23.00
CA ASP A 471 -17.22 -18.68 24.40
C ASP A 471 -17.66 -17.24 24.77
N ALA A 472 -18.36 -16.54 23.86
CA ALA A 472 -19.13 -15.36 24.22
C ALA A 472 -20.47 -15.82 24.81
N PRO A 473 -20.78 -15.56 26.10
CA PRO A 473 -22.09 -15.91 26.63
C PRO A 473 -23.17 -15.20 25.80
N PRO A 474 -24.26 -15.89 25.41
CA PRO A 474 -25.35 -15.23 24.72
C PRO A 474 -25.97 -14.16 25.62
N LEU A 475 -26.19 -12.94 25.09
CA LEU A 475 -27.20 -12.05 25.62
C LEU A 475 -28.56 -12.72 25.34
N ARG A 476 -29.18 -13.29 26.37
CA ARG A 476 -30.62 -13.57 26.36
C ARG A 476 -31.26 -12.91 27.57
N SER A 477 -32.05 -11.87 27.31
CA SER A 477 -33.34 -11.75 27.96
C SER A 477 -34.22 -12.91 27.44
N ASP A 478 -35.06 -13.46 28.30
CA ASP A 478 -36.00 -14.57 28.06
C ASP A 478 -35.41 -15.98 28.22
N THR A 479 -35.39 -16.46 29.46
CA THR A 479 -36.19 -17.62 29.91
C THR A 479 -35.95 -17.84 31.40
N ALA A 480 -37.03 -17.90 32.19
CA ALA A 480 -36.99 -18.42 33.55
C ALA A 480 -36.60 -19.91 33.51
N ASN A 481 -35.64 -20.31 34.36
CA ASN A 481 -35.16 -21.68 34.61
C ASN A 481 -33.99 -22.21 33.75
N GLY A 482 -32.81 -21.60 33.89
CA GLY A 482 -31.52 -22.23 33.59
C GLY A 482 -30.47 -21.87 34.66
N PRO A 483 -29.49 -22.75 34.99
CA PRO A 483 -28.46 -22.43 35.98
C PRO A 483 -27.62 -21.23 35.50
N LEU A 484 -27.40 -20.28 36.42
CA LEU A 484 -26.67 -19.03 36.22
C LEU A 484 -25.33 -19.26 35.48
N PRO A 485 -24.95 -18.42 34.50
CA PRO A 485 -23.61 -18.47 33.94
C PRO A 485 -22.58 -18.21 35.05
N ALA A 486 -21.53 -19.02 35.06
CA ALA A 486 -20.43 -18.91 36.01
C ALA A 486 -19.88 -17.48 36.05
N ARG A 487 -19.62 -16.98 37.26
CA ARG A 487 -18.94 -15.72 37.56
C ARG A 487 -17.89 -15.41 36.47
N THR A 488 -17.97 -14.24 35.84
CA THR A 488 -16.94 -13.73 34.92
C THR A 488 -15.59 -13.72 35.65
N ALA A 489 -14.83 -14.80 35.46
CA ALA A 489 -13.53 -15.02 36.06
C ALA A 489 -12.47 -14.32 35.21
N LEU A 490 -11.54 -13.65 35.89
CA LEU A 490 -10.36 -13.10 35.25
C LEU A 490 -9.49 -14.27 34.73
N ALA A 491 -8.98 -14.20 33.50
CA ALA A 491 -8.33 -15.34 32.80
C ALA A 491 -7.15 -16.03 33.52
N GLU A 492 -7.26 -17.27 33.98
CA GLU A 492 -6.15 -17.89 34.75
C GLU A 492 -4.83 -18.08 33.97
N LYS A 493 -4.87 -18.09 32.63
CA LYS A 493 -3.69 -18.15 31.76
C LYS A 493 -3.73 -17.05 30.71
N LEU A 494 -2.70 -16.21 30.69
CA LEU A 494 -2.57 -15.11 29.74
C LEU A 494 -1.66 -15.52 28.58
N ARG A 495 -2.16 -15.43 27.35
CA ARG A 495 -1.40 -15.56 26.10
C ARG A 495 -1.04 -14.17 25.59
N TYR A 496 0.26 -13.89 25.49
CA TYR A 496 0.81 -12.67 24.91
C TYR A 496 1.31 -12.98 23.52
N LEU A 497 0.93 -12.15 22.55
CA LEU A 497 1.48 -12.13 21.20
C LEU A 497 1.91 -10.70 20.89
N TYR A 498 3.22 -10.47 20.81
CA TYR A 498 3.77 -9.15 20.51
C TYR A 498 4.00 -8.98 19.01
N LEU A 499 3.38 -7.94 18.43
CA LEU A 499 3.46 -7.59 17.02
C LEU A 499 4.25 -6.27 16.87
N GLY A 500 5.56 -6.34 17.12
CA GLY A 500 6.50 -5.21 16.99
C GLY A 500 7.48 -5.35 15.82
N GLN A 501 8.35 -4.35 15.61
CA GLN A 501 9.27 -4.26 14.46
C GLN A 501 10.41 -5.31 14.41
N ARG A 502 10.33 -6.40 15.18
CA ARG A 502 11.29 -7.51 15.10
C ARG A 502 10.70 -8.60 14.20
N ALA A 503 11.55 -9.29 13.44
CA ALA A 503 11.21 -10.33 12.46
C ALA A 503 10.62 -11.64 13.06
N ARG A 504 10.10 -11.61 14.29
CA ARG A 504 9.55 -12.77 14.99
C ARG A 504 8.39 -12.34 15.90
N ALA A 505 7.21 -12.92 15.68
CA ALA A 505 6.10 -12.82 16.62
C ALA A 505 6.36 -13.78 17.80
N GLU A 506 6.65 -13.23 18.98
CA GLU A 506 6.89 -14.01 20.19
C GLU A 506 5.54 -14.30 20.88
N SER A 507 5.21 -15.58 21.05
CA SER A 507 4.04 -16.03 21.80
C SER A 507 4.46 -16.59 23.15
N VAL A 508 4.03 -15.96 24.24
CA VAL A 508 4.32 -16.41 25.61
C VAL A 508 3.02 -16.69 26.34
N VAL A 509 2.90 -17.87 26.97
CA VAL A 509 1.77 -18.20 27.84
C VAL A 509 2.25 -18.11 29.28
N GLN A 510 1.64 -17.23 30.06
CA GLN A 510 1.93 -17.04 31.47
C GLN A 510 0.75 -17.52 32.31
N GLN A 511 1.02 -18.45 33.22
CA GLN A 511 0.06 -18.87 34.22
C GLN A 511 0.11 -17.91 35.42
N ARG A 512 -1.03 -17.36 35.81
CA ARG A 512 -1.16 -16.56 37.04
C ARG A 512 -1.74 -17.41 38.17
N GLN A 513 -1.57 -16.95 39.41
CA GLN A 513 -2.26 -17.53 40.55
C GLN A 513 -3.72 -17.02 40.59
N PRO A 514 -4.72 -17.91 40.53
CA PRO A 514 -6.13 -17.50 40.65
C PRO A 514 -6.39 -16.83 42.00
N GLY A 515 -7.06 -15.68 41.99
CA GLY A 515 -7.48 -14.95 43.19
C GLY A 515 -6.45 -13.97 43.77
N LEU A 516 -5.19 -14.00 43.33
CA LEU A 516 -4.17 -13.09 43.86
C LEU A 516 -4.32 -11.67 43.29
N VAL A 517 -4.41 -11.53 41.97
CA VAL A 517 -4.57 -10.22 41.31
C VAL A 517 -5.91 -9.61 41.68
N GLU A 518 -6.95 -10.45 41.75
CA GLU A 518 -8.31 -10.10 42.16
C GLU A 518 -8.31 -9.39 43.52
N ARG A 519 -7.70 -10.02 44.54
CA ARG A 519 -7.62 -9.45 45.90
C ARG A 519 -6.77 -8.19 45.97
N LEU A 520 -5.70 -8.12 45.19
CA LEU A 520 -4.86 -6.93 45.11
C LEU A 520 -5.66 -5.75 44.52
N VAL A 521 -6.38 -5.98 43.43
CA VAL A 521 -7.22 -4.96 42.77
C VAL A 521 -8.39 -4.53 43.68
N GLU A 522 -9.07 -5.47 44.34
CA GLU A 522 -10.12 -5.19 45.31
C GLU A 522 -9.66 -4.20 46.40
N ARG A 523 -8.48 -4.44 46.97
CA ARG A 523 -7.92 -3.59 48.03
C ARG A 523 -7.55 -2.20 47.52
N GLN A 524 -6.89 -2.10 46.36
CA GLN A 524 -6.42 -0.83 45.82
C GLN A 524 -7.58 0.09 45.41
N VAL A 525 -8.58 -0.47 44.72
CA VAL A 525 -9.72 0.32 44.23
C VAL A 525 -10.57 0.87 45.38
N MET A 526 -10.63 0.18 46.53
CA MET A 526 -11.33 0.67 47.72
C MET A 526 -10.61 1.85 48.42
N GLN A 527 -9.28 1.93 48.34
CA GLN A 527 -8.52 2.94 49.06
C GLN A 527 -8.30 4.23 48.27
N MET A 528 -8.43 4.20 46.93
CA MET A 528 -8.26 5.32 45.98
C MET A 528 -6.91 6.07 46.03
N SER A 529 -6.09 5.83 47.06
CA SER A 529 -4.73 6.31 47.18
C SER A 529 -3.78 5.45 46.37
N TYR A 530 -2.93 6.08 45.56
CA TYR A 530 -1.90 5.39 44.79
C TYR A 530 -0.89 4.67 45.71
N ASP A 531 -0.68 3.38 45.46
CA ASP A 531 0.32 2.55 46.12
C ASP A 531 1.31 2.00 45.07
N ALA A 532 2.56 2.42 45.18
CA ALA A 532 3.62 2.02 44.26
C ALA A 532 3.95 0.52 44.38
N ASP A 533 3.86 -0.07 45.57
CA ASP A 533 4.20 -1.48 45.78
C ASP A 533 3.17 -2.41 45.14
N PHE A 534 1.89 -2.02 45.20
CA PHE A 534 0.80 -2.66 44.46
C PHE A 534 1.05 -2.61 42.95
N SER A 535 1.34 -1.43 42.41
CA SER A 535 1.58 -1.23 40.97
C SER A 535 2.81 -1.99 40.47
N ARG A 536 3.88 -2.06 41.26
CA ARG A 536 5.06 -2.90 40.96
C ARG A 536 4.68 -4.37 40.94
N SER A 537 3.90 -4.82 41.92
CA SER A 537 3.42 -6.20 42.00
C SER A 537 2.56 -6.58 40.79
N LEU A 538 1.66 -5.69 40.33
CA LEU A 538 0.90 -5.90 39.10
C LEU A 538 1.82 -6.09 37.87
N PHE A 539 2.82 -5.23 37.69
CA PHE A 539 3.76 -5.37 36.58
C PHE A 539 4.54 -6.69 36.65
N GLN A 540 4.94 -7.12 37.85
CA GLN A 540 5.66 -8.39 38.00
C GLN A 540 4.79 -9.61 37.69
N LEU A 541 3.49 -9.55 38.01
CA LEU A 541 2.52 -10.64 37.84
C LEU A 541 1.88 -10.69 36.45
N LEU A 542 1.71 -9.54 35.78
CA LEU A 542 0.99 -9.41 34.51
C LEU A 542 1.89 -9.24 33.29
N VAL A 543 3.20 -9.11 33.45
CA VAL A 543 4.13 -8.93 32.32
C VAL A 543 5.12 -10.10 32.30
N PRO A 544 5.22 -10.86 31.20
CA PRO A 544 6.19 -11.96 31.08
C PRO A 544 7.62 -11.46 31.20
N HIS A 545 8.52 -12.30 31.74
CA HIS A 545 9.92 -11.91 31.99
C HIS A 545 10.60 -11.33 30.74
N ASP A 546 10.48 -12.03 29.60
CA ASP A 546 11.09 -11.64 28.32
C ASP A 546 10.53 -10.33 27.77
N PHE A 547 9.30 -9.98 28.15
CA PHE A 547 8.63 -8.76 27.69
C PHE A 547 8.88 -7.55 28.59
N LYS A 548 9.43 -7.72 29.79
CA LYS A 548 9.65 -6.61 30.74
C LYS A 548 10.60 -5.55 30.17
N ASP A 549 11.68 -5.95 29.51
CA ASP A 549 12.64 -5.00 28.92
C ASP A 549 12.05 -4.29 27.70
N ALA A 550 11.25 -4.98 26.90
CA ALA A 550 10.55 -4.39 25.77
C ALA A 550 9.51 -3.36 26.26
N ALA A 551 8.68 -3.70 27.25
CA ALA A 551 7.71 -2.78 27.86
C ALA A 551 8.38 -1.53 28.47
N ARG A 552 9.61 -1.65 28.99
CA ARG A 552 10.42 -0.51 29.48
C ARG A 552 10.90 0.42 28.37
N GLN A 553 11.07 -0.05 27.14
CA GLN A 553 11.62 0.77 26.06
C GLN A 553 10.55 1.42 25.17
N MET A 554 9.32 0.90 25.18
CA MET A 554 8.25 1.39 24.31
C MET A 554 7.69 2.75 24.76
N GLN A 555 7.51 3.64 23.77
CA GLN A 555 6.90 4.96 23.95
C GLN A 555 5.38 4.95 23.67
N GLN A 556 4.89 4.04 22.84
CA GLN A 556 3.47 3.89 22.50
C GLN A 556 3.11 2.43 22.26
N MET A 557 1.88 2.02 22.56
CA MET A 557 1.44 0.62 22.43
C MET A 557 -0.10 0.50 22.42
N VAL A 558 -0.62 -0.40 21.58
CA VAL A 558 -2.03 -0.83 21.63
C VAL A 558 -2.14 -2.19 22.29
N PHE A 559 -3.01 -2.30 23.30
CA PHE A 559 -3.37 -3.56 23.93
C PHE A 559 -4.62 -4.11 23.26
N VAL A 560 -4.47 -5.22 22.54
CA VAL A 560 -5.61 -5.92 21.95
C VAL A 560 -6.06 -6.99 22.94
N LEU A 561 -7.25 -6.83 23.51
CA LEU A 561 -7.73 -7.54 24.70
C LEU A 561 -9.03 -8.28 24.41
N ASP A 562 -9.26 -9.41 25.06
CA ASP A 562 -10.54 -10.11 25.04
C ASP A 562 -11.41 -9.75 26.26
N ALA A 563 -12.56 -10.41 26.37
CA ALA A 563 -13.52 -10.15 27.44
C ALA A 563 -12.99 -10.41 28.85
N THR A 564 -12.05 -11.32 29.01
CA THR A 564 -11.52 -11.71 30.31
C THR A 564 -10.28 -10.89 30.67
N THR A 565 -9.46 -10.49 29.70
CA THR A 565 -8.21 -9.74 29.89
C THR A 565 -8.43 -8.22 29.94
N ALA A 566 -9.50 -7.71 29.30
CA ALA A 566 -9.87 -6.30 29.36
C ALA A 566 -10.25 -5.81 30.78
N ASN A 567 -10.68 -6.70 31.68
CA ASN A 567 -11.04 -6.33 33.04
C ASN A 567 -9.83 -6.07 33.96
N LEU A 568 -8.60 -6.29 33.50
CA LEU A 568 -7.38 -6.03 34.27
C LEU A 568 -6.98 -4.54 34.21
N PRO A 569 -6.47 -3.95 35.30
CA PRO A 569 -6.06 -2.54 35.35
C PRO A 569 -4.63 -2.36 34.80
N TRP A 570 -4.46 -2.58 33.49
CA TRP A 570 -3.19 -2.46 32.78
C TRP A 570 -2.51 -1.09 32.99
N GLU A 571 -3.30 -0.03 33.10
CA GLU A 571 -2.84 1.35 33.26
C GLU A 571 -2.15 1.58 34.60
N LEU A 572 -2.47 0.80 35.64
CA LEU A 572 -1.88 0.93 36.98
C LEU A 572 -0.52 0.25 37.13
N MET A 573 0.01 -0.41 36.10
CA MET A 573 1.30 -1.10 36.20
C MET A 573 2.47 -0.12 36.40
N LEU A 574 3.40 -0.45 37.29
CA LEU A 574 4.64 0.31 37.54
C LEU A 574 5.86 -0.53 37.16
N ALA A 575 6.55 -0.17 36.07
CA ALA A 575 7.74 -0.86 35.60
C ALA A 575 9.01 -0.44 36.37
N ASP A 576 9.16 0.88 36.59
CA ASP A 576 10.33 1.51 37.23
C ASP A 576 9.87 2.52 38.32
N GLU A 577 10.24 3.81 38.21
CA GLU A 577 9.91 4.86 39.18
C GLU A 577 8.63 5.65 38.85
N ARG A 578 8.07 5.48 37.64
CA ARG A 578 6.82 6.12 37.19
C ARG A 578 5.86 5.10 36.57
N PRO A 579 4.53 5.24 36.78
CA PRO A 579 3.56 4.33 36.19
C PRO A 579 3.67 4.24 34.68
N LEU A 580 3.47 3.04 34.13
CA LEU A 580 3.69 2.74 32.72
C LEU A 580 2.81 3.63 31.82
N ALA A 581 1.54 3.82 32.16
CA ALA A 581 0.60 4.63 31.37
C ALA A 581 0.91 6.14 31.35
N THR A 582 1.89 6.61 32.13
CA THR A 582 2.41 8.00 32.12
C THR A 582 3.75 8.13 31.38
N ARG A 583 4.36 7.00 31.01
CA ARG A 583 5.61 6.96 30.22
C ARG A 583 5.38 6.44 28.80
N THR A 584 4.40 5.55 28.66
CA THR A 584 4.00 4.90 27.41
C THR A 584 2.57 5.32 27.10
N ALA A 585 2.34 5.80 25.87
CA ALA A 585 0.99 6.07 25.37
C ALA A 585 0.28 4.72 25.14
N MET A 586 -0.82 4.49 25.85
CA MET A 586 -1.50 3.18 25.90
C MET A 586 -2.98 3.32 25.53
N ILE A 587 -3.41 2.57 24.50
CA ILE A 587 -4.80 2.45 24.05
C ILE A 587 -5.22 0.98 23.99
N ARG A 588 -6.49 0.69 24.28
CA ARG A 588 -7.08 -0.65 24.21
C ARG A 588 -7.83 -0.85 22.89
N GLN A 589 -7.80 -2.07 22.38
CA GLN A 589 -8.67 -2.56 21.31
C GLN A 589 -9.26 -3.90 21.74
N LEU A 590 -10.45 -4.22 21.28
CA LEU A 590 -11.14 -5.44 21.68
C LEU A 590 -11.12 -6.48 20.57
N THR A 591 -10.86 -7.73 20.93
CA THR A 591 -11.14 -8.87 20.04
C THR A 591 -12.63 -9.16 20.07
N SER A 592 -13.39 -8.62 19.11
CA SER A 592 -14.83 -8.89 18.98
C SER A 592 -15.14 -9.55 17.66
N THR A 593 -16.02 -10.57 17.70
CA THR A 593 -16.58 -11.25 16.52
C THR A 593 -17.91 -10.66 16.08
N ARG A 594 -18.47 -9.71 16.85
CA ARG A 594 -19.77 -9.07 16.61
C ARG A 594 -19.54 -7.57 16.42
N PHE A 595 -19.95 -7.05 15.28
CA PHE A 595 -19.87 -5.62 14.99
C PHE A 595 -20.98 -5.21 14.03
N ARG A 596 -21.34 -3.93 14.03
CA ARG A 596 -22.31 -3.36 13.09
C ARG A 596 -21.68 -3.27 11.70
N ASN A 597 -22.18 -4.09 10.76
CA ASN A 597 -21.64 -4.17 9.38
C ASN A 597 -21.70 -2.85 8.59
N ARG A 598 -22.59 -1.92 8.96
CA ARG A 598 -22.74 -0.60 8.33
C ARG A 598 -22.88 0.48 9.39
N VAL A 599 -21.88 1.35 9.50
CA VAL A 599 -21.85 2.48 10.43
C VAL A 599 -21.96 3.77 9.62
N SER A 600 -23.02 4.54 9.85
CA SER A 600 -23.16 5.89 9.29
C SER A 600 -22.62 6.91 10.28
N GLN A 601 -21.71 7.77 9.83
CA GLN A 601 -21.05 8.80 10.65
C GLN A 601 -21.31 10.19 10.07
N THR A 602 -21.25 11.21 10.94
CA THR A 602 -21.43 12.62 10.55
C THR A 602 -20.10 13.37 10.59
N MET A 603 -19.92 14.28 9.64
CA MET A 603 -18.82 15.25 9.64
C MET A 603 -19.21 16.58 10.30
N GLU A 604 -20.46 16.71 10.76
CA GLU A 604 -20.94 17.90 11.46
C GLU A 604 -20.25 18.05 12.81
N ARG A 605 -19.82 19.27 13.13
CA ARG A 605 -19.26 19.60 14.45
C ARG A 605 -20.36 19.81 15.46
N ARG A 606 -21.08 18.74 15.79
CA ARG A 606 -22.10 18.72 16.85
C ARG A 606 -21.65 17.83 17.98
N ALA A 607 -21.86 18.29 19.21
CA ALA A 607 -21.59 17.50 20.40
C ALA A 607 -22.81 17.49 21.33
N TYR A 608 -23.00 16.39 22.06
CA TYR A 608 -23.99 16.27 23.10
C TYR A 608 -23.31 16.05 24.45
N VAL A 609 -23.57 16.94 25.42
CA VAL A 609 -22.96 16.87 26.75
C VAL A 609 -24.04 16.75 27.82
N VAL A 610 -23.98 15.66 28.59
CA VAL A 610 -24.84 15.37 29.73
C VAL A 610 -24.01 15.45 31.01
N GLY A 611 -24.47 16.20 32.01
CA GLY A 611 -23.78 16.34 33.29
C GLY A 611 -24.77 16.37 34.46
N ASN A 612 -24.60 15.45 35.41
CA ASN A 612 -25.44 15.34 36.61
C ASN A 612 -26.96 15.29 36.29
N PRO A 613 -27.44 14.34 35.46
CA PRO A 613 -28.87 14.22 35.17
C PRO A 613 -29.67 13.86 36.43
N SER A 614 -30.97 14.20 36.46
CA SER A 614 -31.85 13.90 37.59
C SER A 614 -31.92 12.39 37.85
N THR A 615 -31.86 11.99 39.11
CA THR A 615 -32.06 10.59 39.56
C THR A 615 -33.34 10.41 40.38
N ASP A 616 -34.23 11.41 40.37
CA ASP A 616 -35.51 11.36 41.09
C ASP A 616 -36.35 10.17 40.63
N GLY A 617 -36.88 9.40 41.58
CA GLY A 617 -37.63 8.17 41.31
C GLY A 617 -36.77 6.91 41.15
N PHE A 618 -35.44 6.98 41.28
CA PHE A 618 -34.54 5.82 41.16
C PHE A 618 -34.93 4.65 42.08
N PHE A 619 -35.15 4.94 43.37
CA PHE A 619 -35.47 3.92 44.37
C PHE A 619 -36.87 3.30 44.22
N LYS A 620 -37.71 3.80 43.30
CA LYS A 620 -38.96 3.10 42.92
C LYS A 620 -38.66 1.81 42.18
N THR A 621 -37.59 1.80 41.37
CA THR A 621 -37.23 0.68 40.49
C THR A 621 -36.15 -0.20 41.13
N PHE A 622 -35.19 0.40 41.83
CA PHE A 622 -34.08 -0.28 42.48
C PHE A 622 -34.11 -0.03 44.00
N GLN A 623 -34.85 -0.86 44.75
CA GLN A 623 -34.94 -0.71 46.20
C GLN A 623 -33.64 -1.17 46.87
N ASP A 624 -33.06 -0.34 47.73
CA ASP A 624 -31.96 -0.75 48.61
C ASP A 624 -32.49 -1.10 50.01
N PRO A 625 -32.36 -2.36 50.47
CA PRO A 625 -32.82 -2.77 51.81
C PRO A 625 -32.17 -1.98 52.96
N LYS A 626 -31.01 -1.36 52.71
CA LYS A 626 -30.23 -0.64 53.73
C LYS A 626 -30.62 0.84 53.89
N LEU A 627 -31.37 1.43 52.94
CA LEU A 627 -31.68 2.86 52.90
C LEU A 627 -33.18 3.12 52.62
N PRO A 628 -34.09 2.84 53.57
CA PRO A 628 -35.52 3.09 53.38
C PRO A 628 -35.83 4.60 53.43
N GLY A 629 -36.37 5.16 52.35
CA GLY A 629 -36.97 6.52 52.33
C GLY A 629 -36.33 7.56 51.40
N LEU A 630 -35.23 7.23 50.72
CA LEU A 630 -34.66 8.09 49.67
C LEU A 630 -35.45 7.99 48.36
N THR A 631 -35.60 9.10 47.64
CA THR A 631 -36.26 9.14 46.32
C THR A 631 -35.27 9.26 45.15
N ALA A 632 -34.06 9.76 45.41
CA ALA A 632 -33.01 10.03 44.42
C ALA A 632 -31.62 9.70 44.98
N LEU A 633 -30.63 9.51 44.10
CA LEU A 633 -29.21 9.39 44.47
C LEU A 633 -28.61 10.76 44.84
N ASP A 634 -27.41 10.74 45.44
CA ASP A 634 -26.69 11.95 45.83
C ASP A 634 -26.44 12.88 44.63
N ASP A 635 -26.52 14.19 44.86
CA ASP A 635 -26.27 15.19 43.82
C ASP A 635 -24.77 15.25 43.44
N LEU A 636 -24.44 15.39 42.15
CA LEU A 636 -23.06 15.40 41.63
C LEU A 636 -22.66 16.77 41.06
N PRO A 637 -22.41 17.78 41.92
CA PRO A 637 -22.01 19.11 41.44
C PRO A 637 -20.65 19.11 40.73
N ALA A 638 -19.83 18.07 40.91
CA ALA A 638 -18.59 17.89 40.17
C ALA A 638 -18.83 17.49 38.70
N ALA A 639 -19.77 16.58 38.44
CA ALA A 639 -20.16 16.21 37.09
C ALA A 639 -20.74 17.41 36.31
N GLU A 640 -21.43 18.33 37.00
CA GLU A 640 -21.84 19.60 36.37
C GLU A 640 -20.66 20.49 36.00
N ARG A 641 -19.64 20.60 36.85
CA ARG A 641 -18.45 21.41 36.57
C ARG A 641 -17.67 20.85 35.39
N GLU A 642 -17.45 19.53 35.36
CA GLU A 642 -16.82 18.84 34.23
C GLU A 642 -17.60 19.10 32.93
N ALA A 643 -18.92 18.88 32.95
CA ALA A 643 -19.76 19.11 31.77
C ALA A 643 -19.67 20.56 31.27
N ARG A 644 -19.64 21.56 32.18
CA ARG A 644 -19.47 22.97 31.80
C ARG A 644 -18.10 23.24 31.18
N ALA A 645 -17.02 22.69 31.74
CA ALA A 645 -15.67 22.83 31.19
C ALA A 645 -15.56 22.19 29.79
N VAL A 646 -16.15 21.00 29.61
CA VAL A 646 -16.20 20.30 28.31
C VAL A 646 -17.03 21.07 27.28
N ILE A 647 -18.17 21.64 27.68
CA ILE A 647 -18.99 22.51 26.82
C ILE A 647 -18.17 23.72 26.35
N GLU A 648 -17.44 24.38 27.24
CA GLU A 648 -16.59 25.53 26.90
C GLU A 648 -15.46 25.13 25.93
N ALA A 649 -14.79 24.00 26.19
CA ALA A 649 -13.73 23.48 25.31
C ALA A 649 -14.26 23.15 23.91
N LEU A 650 -15.40 22.47 23.80
CA LEU A 650 -16.02 22.12 22.52
C LEU A 650 -16.50 23.35 21.75
N ALA A 651 -17.25 24.24 22.42
CA ALA A 651 -17.76 25.47 21.81
C ALA A 651 -16.62 26.39 21.34
N GLY A 652 -15.55 26.50 22.11
CA GLY A 652 -14.34 27.27 21.75
C GLY A 652 -13.65 26.78 20.48
N HIS A 653 -13.88 25.53 20.07
CA HIS A 653 -13.31 24.93 18.86
C HIS A 653 -14.34 24.73 17.74
N GLY A 654 -15.48 25.44 17.82
CA GLY A 654 -16.48 25.49 16.75
C GLY A 654 -17.41 24.29 16.69
N TYR A 655 -17.61 23.58 17.81
CA TYR A 655 -18.70 22.61 17.96
C TYR A 655 -19.98 23.32 18.41
N GLU A 656 -21.10 22.96 17.79
CA GLU A 656 -22.42 23.27 18.29
C GLU A 656 -22.79 22.22 19.37
N VAL A 657 -22.92 22.68 20.62
CA VAL A 657 -23.08 21.80 21.77
C VAL A 657 -24.53 21.83 22.28
N GLU A 658 -25.24 20.71 22.13
CA GLU A 658 -26.49 20.48 22.84
C GLU A 658 -26.15 19.99 24.26
N ARG A 659 -26.85 20.51 25.27
CA ARG A 659 -26.50 20.26 26.68
C ARG A 659 -27.69 19.80 27.50
N ALA A 660 -27.45 18.88 28.43
CA ALA A 660 -28.36 18.51 29.51
C ALA A 660 -27.57 18.45 30.81
N VAL A 661 -27.45 19.61 31.48
CA VAL A 661 -26.63 19.77 32.69
C VAL A 661 -27.50 20.21 33.86
N GLY A 662 -27.47 19.47 34.96
CA GLY A 662 -28.18 19.79 36.19
C GLY A 662 -29.17 18.72 36.64
N ALA A 663 -29.38 18.62 37.96
CA ALA A 663 -30.29 17.66 38.57
C ALA A 663 -31.79 17.88 38.24
N ASP A 664 -32.11 18.95 37.50
CA ASP A 664 -33.44 19.24 36.96
C ASP A 664 -33.73 18.53 35.62
N GLN A 665 -32.69 18.00 34.95
CA GLN A 665 -32.83 17.32 33.66
C GLN A 665 -33.39 15.91 33.83
N ARG A 666 -34.64 15.69 33.43
CA ARG A 666 -35.33 14.38 33.54
C ARG A 666 -34.96 13.43 32.41
N ALA A 667 -35.15 12.13 32.64
CA ALA A 667 -34.76 11.07 31.72
C ALA A 667 -35.26 11.27 30.28
N LEU A 668 -36.56 11.60 30.12
CA LEU A 668 -37.16 11.80 28.81
C LEU A 668 -36.55 12.99 28.05
N ASP A 669 -36.19 14.07 28.75
CA ASP A 669 -35.57 15.23 28.12
C ASP A 669 -34.16 14.90 27.63
N VAL A 670 -33.41 14.15 28.43
CA VAL A 670 -32.05 13.71 28.09
C VAL A 670 -32.06 12.78 26.87
N VAL A 671 -32.98 11.81 26.82
CA VAL A 671 -33.09 10.85 25.71
C VAL A 671 -33.63 11.53 24.43
N ASN A 672 -34.64 12.40 24.55
CA ASN A 672 -35.18 13.13 23.40
C ASN A 672 -34.11 14.04 22.75
N ARG A 673 -33.24 14.67 23.56
CA ARG A 673 -32.12 15.46 23.03
C ARG A 673 -31.08 14.57 22.38
N LEU A 674 -30.76 13.39 22.93
CA LEU A 674 -29.82 12.44 22.33
C LEU A 674 -30.20 12.04 20.89
N TYR A 675 -31.49 11.91 20.59
CA TYR A 675 -31.98 11.57 19.24
C TYR A 675 -32.30 12.76 18.34
N ARG A 676 -32.11 13.99 18.82
CA ARG A 676 -32.52 15.19 18.10
C ARG A 676 -31.64 15.51 16.90
N HIS A 677 -30.34 15.24 17.02
CA HIS A 677 -29.34 15.58 16.02
C HIS A 677 -28.30 14.46 15.89
N PRO A 678 -27.62 14.35 14.73
CA PRO A 678 -26.45 13.49 14.61
C PRO A 678 -25.27 14.14 15.35
N TYR A 679 -24.87 13.56 16.47
CA TYR A 679 -23.75 14.03 17.27
C TYR A 679 -22.47 13.31 16.89
N ARG A 680 -21.38 14.06 16.76
CA ARG A 680 -20.05 13.51 16.52
C ARG A 680 -19.33 13.14 17.81
N ILE A 681 -19.57 13.92 18.87
CA ILE A 681 -19.01 13.68 20.21
C ILE A 681 -20.16 13.59 21.21
N VAL A 682 -20.18 12.54 22.02
CA VAL A 682 -21.10 12.40 23.15
C VAL A 682 -20.29 12.31 24.44
N HIS A 683 -20.57 13.20 25.39
CA HIS A 683 -19.94 13.22 26.71
C HIS A 683 -21.01 13.06 27.78
N ILE A 684 -20.86 12.10 28.68
CA ILE A 684 -21.83 11.81 29.74
C ILE A 684 -21.09 11.69 31.07
N ALA A 685 -21.42 12.58 32.00
CA ALA A 685 -20.94 12.56 33.38
C ALA A 685 -22.11 12.38 34.37
N GLY A 686 -22.08 11.36 35.22
CA GLY A 686 -23.20 11.04 36.13
C GLY A 686 -23.00 9.79 36.98
N HIS A 687 -24.08 9.25 37.54
CA HIS A 687 -24.04 7.98 38.29
C HIS A 687 -24.06 6.78 37.35
N GLY A 688 -23.16 5.82 37.55
CA GLY A 688 -23.07 4.59 36.77
C GLY A 688 -23.51 3.37 37.58
N MET A 689 -24.11 2.40 36.90
CA MET A 689 -24.71 1.22 37.50
C MET A 689 -24.37 -0.03 36.68
N PHE A 690 -24.13 -1.17 37.35
CA PHE A 690 -23.76 -2.44 36.71
C PHE A 690 -24.47 -3.64 37.31
N ASP A 691 -25.10 -4.45 36.46
CA ASP A 691 -25.73 -5.73 36.81
C ASP A 691 -26.70 -5.61 38.01
N GLU A 692 -27.37 -4.46 38.12
CA GLU A 692 -28.32 -4.19 39.18
C GLU A 692 -29.70 -4.70 38.79
N ARG A 693 -30.31 -5.45 39.71
CA ARG A 693 -31.61 -6.07 39.46
C ARG A 693 -32.74 -5.13 39.86
N GLY A 694 -33.60 -4.81 38.90
CA GLY A 694 -34.85 -4.11 39.16
C GLY A 694 -35.86 -5.00 39.88
N GLN A 695 -36.98 -4.43 40.29
CA GLN A 695 -38.12 -5.20 40.84
C GLN A 695 -38.66 -6.28 39.88
N ASP A 696 -38.38 -6.14 38.58
CA ASP A 696 -38.74 -7.09 37.53
C ASP A 696 -37.72 -8.24 37.36
N ASP A 697 -36.74 -8.36 38.28
CA ASP A 697 -35.60 -9.30 38.24
C ASP A 697 -34.72 -9.15 36.98
N SER A 698 -34.88 -8.05 36.22
CA SER A 698 -34.03 -7.72 35.09
C SER A 698 -32.75 -7.03 35.57
N ALA A 699 -31.59 -7.55 35.14
CA ALA A 699 -30.30 -6.93 35.39
C ALA A 699 -30.03 -5.82 34.37
N ARG A 700 -29.67 -4.63 34.83
CA ARG A 700 -29.43 -3.46 33.97
C ARG A 700 -28.10 -2.78 34.29
N SER A 701 -27.46 -2.24 33.25
CA SER A 701 -26.17 -1.55 33.32
C SER A 701 -26.19 -0.28 32.45
N GLY A 702 -25.67 0.84 32.97
CA GLY A 702 -25.65 2.12 32.26
C GLY A 702 -25.55 3.33 33.19
N VAL A 703 -25.71 4.53 32.62
CA VAL A 703 -25.76 5.80 33.37
C VAL A 703 -27.18 6.07 33.86
N VAL A 704 -27.35 6.33 35.15
CA VAL A 704 -28.64 6.51 35.83
C VAL A 704 -29.33 7.83 35.43
N LEU A 705 -30.61 7.74 35.12
CA LEU A 705 -31.54 8.85 34.90
C LEU A 705 -32.74 8.76 35.86
N SER A 706 -33.69 9.69 35.74
CA SER A 706 -34.90 9.73 36.56
C SER A 706 -35.78 8.49 36.32
N ASP A 707 -36.62 8.16 37.30
CA ASP A 707 -37.58 7.05 37.29
C ASP A 707 -36.94 5.65 37.12
N GLY A 708 -35.63 5.53 37.39
CA GLY A 708 -34.89 4.27 37.24
C GLY A 708 -34.61 3.90 35.79
N LEU A 709 -34.68 4.86 34.87
CA LEU A 709 -34.21 4.71 33.49
C LEU A 709 -32.68 4.86 33.41
N LEU A 710 -32.09 4.35 32.34
CA LEU A 710 -30.65 4.33 32.14
C LEU A 710 -30.30 4.76 30.71
N ILE A 711 -29.14 5.38 30.52
CA ILE A 711 -28.46 5.42 29.22
C ILE A 711 -27.47 4.25 29.21
N SER A 712 -27.85 3.20 28.51
CA SER A 712 -27.00 2.05 28.18
C SER A 712 -26.44 2.20 26.77
N ALA A 713 -25.68 1.20 26.30
CA ALA A 713 -25.27 1.20 24.91
C ALA A 713 -26.45 1.01 23.94
N ALA A 714 -27.60 0.50 24.39
CA ALA A 714 -28.79 0.33 23.56
C ALA A 714 -29.34 1.66 23.06
N GLU A 715 -29.31 2.70 23.90
CA GLU A 715 -29.76 4.04 23.51
C GLU A 715 -28.85 4.64 22.42
N ILE A 716 -27.54 4.34 22.44
CA ILE A 716 -26.58 4.76 21.41
C ILE A 716 -26.72 3.89 20.13
N ASP A 717 -26.98 2.59 20.26
CA ASP A 717 -27.20 1.69 19.10
C ASP A 717 -28.43 2.09 18.29
N ALA A 718 -29.48 2.58 18.97
CA ALA A 718 -30.69 3.07 18.35
C ALA A 718 -30.50 4.35 17.53
N MET A 719 -29.34 5.01 17.61
CA MET A 719 -29.04 6.19 16.78
C MET A 719 -28.83 5.78 15.32
N GLU A 720 -29.40 6.56 14.40
CA GLU A 720 -29.20 6.38 12.95
C GLU A 720 -27.74 6.67 12.56
N ILE A 721 -27.18 7.73 13.14
CA ILE A 721 -25.79 8.14 12.96
C ILE A 721 -25.05 7.94 14.29
N VAL A 722 -24.03 7.09 14.28
CA VAL A 722 -23.25 6.72 15.47
C VAL A 722 -22.17 7.79 15.73
N PRO A 723 -21.95 8.20 16.99
CA PRO A 723 -20.91 9.16 17.32
C PRO A 723 -19.50 8.60 17.10
N ASP A 724 -18.55 9.47 16.73
CA ASP A 724 -17.14 9.10 16.57
C ASP A 724 -16.48 8.85 17.94
N LEU A 725 -16.79 9.69 18.92
CA LEU A 725 -16.22 9.67 20.26
C LEU A 725 -17.32 9.65 21.33
N VAL A 726 -17.25 8.69 22.24
CA VAL A 726 -18.07 8.65 23.45
C VAL A 726 -17.18 8.72 24.69
N PHE A 727 -17.39 9.73 25.54
CA PHE A 727 -16.70 9.89 26.81
C PHE A 727 -17.67 9.65 27.96
N LEU A 728 -17.42 8.63 28.77
CA LEU A 728 -18.27 8.20 29.88
C LEU A 728 -17.53 8.36 31.21
N ASN A 729 -17.92 9.38 31.97
CA ASN A 729 -17.44 9.59 33.32
C ASN A 729 -18.53 9.30 34.34
N CYS A 730 -18.76 8.01 34.59
CA CYS A 730 -19.94 7.55 35.34
C CYS A 730 -19.63 6.96 36.72
N CYS A 731 -18.49 7.25 37.34
CA CYS A 731 -18.05 6.59 38.57
C CYS A 731 -17.90 7.56 39.76
N HIS A 732 -18.86 8.48 39.95
CA HIS A 732 -18.89 9.34 41.13
C HIS A 732 -19.49 8.62 42.35
N LEU A 733 -18.91 8.84 43.52
CA LEU A 733 -19.32 8.25 44.80
C LEU A 733 -20.63 8.87 45.31
N GLY A 734 -21.74 8.15 45.19
CA GLY A 734 -22.83 8.20 46.17
C GLY A 734 -22.57 7.16 47.27
N GLN A 735 -23.08 7.36 48.49
CA GLN A 735 -22.80 6.55 49.70
C GLN A 735 -23.21 5.06 49.67
N ILE A 736 -23.39 4.47 48.49
CA ILE A 736 -23.80 3.08 48.35
C ILE A 736 -22.56 2.19 48.27
N GLU A 737 -22.19 1.57 49.41
CA GLU A 737 -21.15 0.54 49.52
C GLU A 737 -21.44 -0.67 48.61
N ARG A 738 -21.09 -0.58 47.32
CA ARG A 738 -21.15 -1.69 46.36
C ARG A 738 -19.78 -2.01 45.78
N SER A 739 -19.56 -3.29 45.47
CA SER A 739 -18.22 -3.88 45.26
C SER A 739 -17.47 -3.25 44.08
N PRO A 740 -16.23 -2.76 44.27
CA PRO A 740 -15.47 -2.06 43.24
C PRO A 740 -15.11 -2.89 41.98
N ILE A 741 -15.12 -4.23 42.08
CA ILE A 741 -14.88 -5.14 40.96
C ILE A 741 -15.98 -5.03 39.89
N ALA A 742 -17.20 -4.63 40.29
CA ALA A 742 -18.32 -4.45 39.36
C ALA A 742 -18.05 -3.31 38.36
N PHE A 743 -17.31 -2.26 38.73
CA PHE A 743 -17.10 -1.09 37.87
C PHE A 743 -16.13 -1.35 36.71
N ASN A 744 -15.07 -2.14 36.92
CA ASN A 744 -14.18 -2.54 35.80
C ASN A 744 -14.96 -3.36 34.75
N LYS A 745 -15.89 -4.20 35.22
CA LYS A 745 -16.78 -4.98 34.36
C LYS A 745 -17.79 -4.10 33.63
N LEU A 746 -18.30 -3.05 34.28
CA LEU A 746 -19.14 -2.03 33.63
C LEU A 746 -18.42 -1.35 32.49
N ALA A 747 -17.24 -0.79 32.78
CA ALA A 747 -16.43 -0.07 31.80
C ALA A 747 -16.13 -0.93 30.58
N TYR A 748 -15.70 -2.19 30.79
CA TYR A 748 -15.55 -3.13 29.70
C TYR A 748 -16.86 -3.42 28.95
N SER A 749 -17.95 -3.73 29.66
CA SER A 749 -19.22 -4.13 29.03
C SER A 749 -19.82 -3.03 28.16
N VAL A 750 -19.77 -1.77 28.63
CA VAL A 750 -20.29 -0.61 27.89
C VAL A 750 -19.34 -0.22 26.78
N ALA A 751 -18.02 -0.17 27.03
CA ALA A 751 -17.05 0.13 25.97
C ALA A 751 -17.09 -0.91 24.85
N ARG A 752 -17.22 -2.20 25.18
CA ARG A 752 -17.40 -3.26 24.18
C ARG A 752 -18.62 -3.02 23.32
N GLN A 753 -19.78 -2.79 23.93
CA GLN A 753 -21.02 -2.57 23.17
C GLN A 753 -20.89 -1.33 22.27
N LEU A 754 -20.33 -0.23 22.76
CA LEU A 754 -20.11 0.99 21.96
C LEU A 754 -19.14 0.77 20.79
N ILE A 755 -18.05 0.04 21.00
CA ILE A 755 -17.11 -0.33 19.93
C ILE A 755 -17.81 -1.25 18.91
N ASP A 756 -18.58 -2.25 19.37
CA ASP A 756 -19.34 -3.16 18.50
C ASP A 756 -20.41 -2.39 17.68
N ILE A 757 -21.00 -1.32 18.23
CA ILE A 757 -21.95 -0.40 17.53
C ILE A 757 -21.24 0.43 16.44
N GLY A 758 -19.92 0.64 16.54
CA GLY A 758 -19.14 1.38 15.55
C GLY A 758 -18.60 2.74 16.04
N VAL A 759 -18.61 3.00 17.34
CA VAL A 759 -17.93 4.18 17.92
C VAL A 759 -16.42 4.03 17.72
N ARG A 760 -15.73 5.04 17.19
CA ARG A 760 -14.30 4.94 16.85
C ARG A 760 -13.38 5.07 18.07
N ALA A 761 -13.78 5.88 19.04
CA ALA A 761 -13.04 6.10 20.27
C ALA A 761 -13.98 6.16 21.47
N VAL A 762 -13.67 5.42 22.52
CA VAL A 762 -14.43 5.39 23.78
C VAL A 762 -13.47 5.65 24.92
N VAL A 763 -13.78 6.61 25.79
CA VAL A 763 -13.08 6.81 27.06
C VAL A 763 -14.06 6.54 28.18
N VAL A 764 -13.72 5.63 29.08
CA VAL A 764 -14.58 5.24 30.20
C VAL A 764 -13.78 5.12 31.49
N ALA A 765 -14.36 5.58 32.61
CA ALA A 765 -13.77 5.36 33.93
C ALA A 765 -13.97 3.90 34.38
N GLY A 766 -12.87 3.14 34.52
CA GLY A 766 -12.85 1.74 34.94
C GLY A 766 -13.20 1.51 36.42
N TRP A 767 -13.03 2.54 37.25
CA TRP A 767 -13.36 2.51 38.67
C TRP A 767 -13.69 3.92 39.16
N ALA A 768 -14.04 4.04 40.44
CA ALA A 768 -14.42 5.31 41.04
C ALA A 768 -13.28 6.34 41.02
N VAL A 769 -13.63 7.58 40.65
CA VAL A 769 -12.69 8.67 40.37
C VAL A 769 -12.90 9.82 41.34
N GLU A 770 -11.82 10.54 41.66
CA GLU A 770 -11.91 11.78 42.43
C GLU A 770 -12.27 12.95 41.51
N ASP A 771 -13.15 13.83 42.00
CA ASP A 771 -13.74 14.92 41.22
C ASP A 771 -12.71 15.87 40.57
N ALA A 772 -11.70 16.32 41.33
CA ALA A 772 -10.74 17.31 40.83
C ALA A 772 -9.74 16.72 39.82
N PRO A 773 -9.15 15.53 40.04
CA PRO A 773 -8.37 14.83 39.01
C PRO A 773 -9.20 14.45 37.77
N ALA A 774 -10.48 14.09 37.93
CA ALA A 774 -11.37 13.74 36.82
C ALA A 774 -11.64 14.92 35.88
N SER A 775 -11.98 16.09 36.43
CA SER A 775 -12.17 17.32 35.66
C SER A 775 -10.90 17.70 34.88
N LEU A 776 -9.74 17.62 35.54
CA LEU A 776 -8.45 17.93 34.90
C LEU A 776 -8.16 16.98 33.73
N PHE A 777 -8.45 15.69 33.88
CA PHE A 777 -8.25 14.72 32.81
C PHE A 777 -9.13 15.06 31.59
N ALA A 778 -10.42 15.31 31.80
CA ALA A 778 -11.35 15.65 30.71
C ALA A 778 -10.96 16.96 30.01
N GLU A 779 -10.62 18.00 30.77
CA GLU A 779 -10.18 19.30 30.24
C GLU A 779 -8.93 19.15 29.35
N VAL A 780 -7.87 18.53 29.87
CA VAL A 780 -6.64 18.32 29.12
C VAL A 780 -6.88 17.41 27.92
N PHE A 781 -7.70 16.37 28.04
CA PHE A 781 -8.03 15.49 26.93
C PHE A 781 -8.67 16.26 25.76
N TYR A 782 -9.72 17.05 26.01
CA TYR A 782 -10.38 17.82 24.96
C TYR A 782 -9.49 18.97 24.44
N GLU A 783 -8.71 19.62 25.29
CA GLU A 783 -7.73 20.62 24.85
C GLU A 783 -6.72 20.01 23.87
N LYS A 784 -6.14 18.87 24.20
CA LYS A 784 -5.13 18.21 23.37
C LYS A 784 -5.72 17.63 22.08
N LEU A 785 -6.94 17.10 22.14
CA LEU A 785 -7.64 16.55 20.99
C LEU A 785 -8.10 17.65 20.01
N LEU A 786 -8.60 18.79 20.51
CA LEU A 786 -9.24 19.82 19.69
C LEU A 786 -8.32 21.01 19.38
N ALA A 787 -7.58 21.52 20.37
CA ALA A 787 -6.74 22.71 20.23
C ALA A 787 -5.39 22.41 19.59
N ASP A 788 -4.71 21.39 20.13
CA ASP A 788 -3.41 20.92 19.62
C ASP A 788 -3.59 19.95 18.43
N GLY A 789 -4.83 19.47 18.23
CA GLY A 789 -5.21 18.57 17.15
C GLY A 789 -4.53 17.20 17.22
N LEU A 790 -4.09 16.76 18.40
CA LEU A 790 -3.35 15.51 18.57
C LEU A 790 -4.22 14.29 18.23
N MET A 791 -3.56 13.17 17.96
CA MET A 791 -4.22 11.88 17.83
C MET A 791 -4.84 11.46 19.17
N PHE A 792 -5.90 10.66 19.12
CA PHE A 792 -6.61 10.14 20.30
C PHE A 792 -5.66 9.54 21.33
N GLY A 793 -4.75 8.69 20.88
CA GLY A 793 -3.75 8.04 21.73
C GLY A 793 -2.87 9.02 22.49
N ASP A 794 -2.40 10.06 21.79
CA ASP A 794 -1.56 11.10 22.37
C ASP A 794 -2.35 12.01 23.32
N ALA A 795 -3.59 12.36 22.97
CA ALA A 795 -4.45 13.18 23.81
C ALA A 795 -4.74 12.50 25.16
N VAL A 796 -5.07 11.20 25.14
CA VAL A 796 -5.24 10.39 26.36
C VAL A 796 -3.95 10.33 27.16
N PHE A 797 -2.81 10.08 26.49
CA PHE A 797 -1.51 10.02 27.16
C PHE A 797 -1.15 11.34 27.87
N LYS A 798 -1.33 12.47 27.19
CA LYS A 798 -1.09 13.80 27.78
C LYS A 798 -2.03 14.10 28.96
N ALA A 799 -3.30 13.70 28.86
CA ALA A 799 -4.25 13.83 29.96
C ALA A 799 -3.84 13.00 31.19
N ARG A 800 -3.36 11.75 30.99
CA ARG A 800 -2.81 10.93 32.07
C ARG A 800 -1.60 11.58 32.73
N CYS A 801 -0.63 12.06 31.94
CA CYS A 801 0.56 12.73 32.46
C CYS A 801 0.22 13.98 33.26
N ALA A 802 -0.64 14.85 32.74
CA ALA A 802 -1.05 16.07 33.43
C ALA A 802 -1.75 15.76 34.76
N THR A 803 -2.63 14.75 34.76
CA THR A 803 -3.34 14.31 35.96
C THR A 803 -2.39 13.72 37.00
N TRP A 804 -1.42 12.90 36.57
CA TRP A 804 -0.38 12.34 37.44
C TRP A 804 0.55 13.40 38.03
N ASP A 805 1.03 14.34 37.22
CA ASP A 805 1.96 15.39 37.65
C ASP A 805 1.31 16.33 38.68
N ARG A 806 -0.02 16.54 38.59
CA ARG A 806 -0.77 17.38 39.53
C ARG A 806 -1.29 16.62 40.75
N TYR A 807 -1.72 15.37 40.58
CA TYR A 807 -2.36 14.54 41.60
C TYR A 807 -1.74 13.14 41.68
N PRO A 808 -0.44 13.01 42.03
CA PRO A 808 0.27 11.72 42.01
C PRO A 808 -0.23 10.73 43.08
N ALA A 809 -0.91 11.23 44.11
CA ALA A 809 -1.51 10.40 45.17
C ALA A 809 -2.85 9.77 44.76
N SER A 810 -3.48 10.22 43.67
CA SER A 810 -4.76 9.69 43.18
C SER A 810 -4.51 8.55 42.20
N ILE A 811 -5.40 7.55 42.11
CA ILE A 811 -5.40 6.56 41.02
C ILE A 811 -6.25 6.97 39.81
N THR A 812 -6.84 8.18 39.82
CA THR A 812 -7.78 8.65 38.79
C THR A 812 -7.17 8.72 37.39
N TRP A 813 -5.88 9.07 37.27
CA TRP A 813 -5.17 9.08 35.97
C TRP A 813 -5.15 7.70 35.31
N GLY A 814 -5.15 6.62 36.10
CA GLY A 814 -5.17 5.24 35.61
C GLY A 814 -6.58 4.71 35.36
N ALA A 815 -7.60 5.36 35.91
CA ALA A 815 -9.00 4.93 35.82
C ALA A 815 -9.56 5.04 34.40
N TYR A 816 -9.12 6.04 33.64
CA TYR A 816 -9.61 6.26 32.28
C TYR A 816 -9.06 5.22 31.31
N GLN A 817 -9.88 4.23 31.01
CA GLN A 817 -9.65 3.19 30.01
C GLN A 817 -10.11 3.71 28.66
N ALA A 818 -9.17 3.80 27.71
CA ALA A 818 -9.43 4.34 26.39
C ALA A 818 -9.40 3.21 25.35
N TYR A 819 -10.50 3.03 24.62
CA TYR A 819 -10.72 2.01 23.61
C TYR A 819 -10.84 2.64 22.23
N GLY A 820 -10.24 2.04 21.21
CA GLY A 820 -10.46 2.45 19.82
C GLY A 820 -9.20 2.62 18.99
N ASP A 821 -9.29 3.48 17.98
CA ASP A 821 -8.20 3.78 17.06
C ASP A 821 -7.28 4.87 17.66
N PRO A 822 -6.01 4.55 17.99
CA PRO A 822 -5.08 5.53 18.56
C PRO A 822 -4.80 6.70 17.60
N GLY A 823 -4.92 6.49 16.28
CA GLY A 823 -4.68 7.49 15.25
C GLY A 823 -5.88 8.40 14.97
N TRP A 824 -7.04 8.14 15.58
CA TRP A 824 -8.24 8.95 15.37
C TRP A 824 -8.02 10.42 15.77
N ARG A 825 -8.59 11.35 15.01
CA ARG A 825 -8.55 12.80 15.27
C ARG A 825 -9.94 13.39 15.14
N ALA A 826 -10.25 14.36 15.99
CA ALA A 826 -11.57 15.01 16.01
C ALA A 826 -11.84 15.87 14.75
N ASP A 827 -10.83 16.31 14.01
CA ASP A 827 -11.00 17.04 12.75
C ASP A 827 -10.05 16.48 11.69
N LEU A 828 -10.60 15.98 10.57
CA LEU A 828 -9.83 15.53 9.40
C LEU A 828 -9.41 16.71 8.49
N LYS A 829 -10.15 17.82 8.53
CA LYS A 829 -9.91 19.01 7.68
C LYS A 829 -8.80 19.93 8.21
N THR A 830 -8.32 19.73 9.43
CA THR A 830 -7.28 20.57 10.04
C THR A 830 -5.89 20.34 9.45
N ASP A 831 -5.67 19.27 8.66
CA ASP A 831 -4.48 19.19 7.80
C ASP A 831 -4.54 20.17 6.63
N LEU A 832 -5.72 20.44 6.08
CA LEU A 832 -5.88 21.41 5.00
C LEU A 832 -5.90 22.86 5.50
N SER A 833 -6.16 23.14 6.79
CA SER A 833 -6.37 24.51 7.30
C SER A 833 -5.62 24.90 8.58
N ALA A 834 -5.35 24.00 9.53
CA ALA A 834 -4.72 24.34 10.82
C ALA A 834 -3.23 24.00 10.90
N SER A 835 -2.72 23.09 10.06
CA SER A 835 -1.29 23.04 9.73
C SER A 835 -0.79 24.40 9.19
N ALA A 836 -1.69 25.17 8.57
CA ALA A 836 -1.39 26.49 8.00
C ALA A 836 -1.45 27.67 8.99
N THR A 837 -1.81 27.49 10.27
CA THR A 837 -1.98 28.66 11.17
C THR A 837 -1.46 28.53 12.61
N LYS A 838 -1.09 27.34 13.13
CA LYS A 838 -0.47 27.23 14.47
C LYS A 838 0.79 26.37 14.59
N SER A 839 1.20 25.67 13.52
CA SER A 839 2.47 24.94 13.49
C SER A 839 3.56 25.84 12.89
N GLY A 840 4.22 26.66 13.72
CA GLY A 840 5.51 27.24 13.32
C GLY A 840 6.48 26.14 12.84
N TRP A 841 7.35 26.47 11.89
CA TRP A 841 8.44 25.58 11.49
C TRP A 841 9.28 25.16 12.71
N ARG A 842 9.44 23.85 12.91
CA ARG A 842 10.26 23.23 13.99
C ARG A 842 11.30 22.23 13.45
N GLY A 843 11.56 22.25 12.14
CA GLY A 843 12.55 21.35 11.56
C GLY A 843 13.94 21.64 12.11
N VAL A 844 14.78 20.62 12.18
CA VAL A 844 16.13 20.70 12.76
C VAL A 844 17.22 20.78 11.69
N ALA A 845 16.85 20.57 10.43
CA ALA A 845 17.76 20.61 9.28
C ALA A 845 17.16 21.42 8.09
N PRO A 846 17.98 22.18 7.33
CA PRO A 846 17.53 22.86 6.11
C PRO A 846 17.08 21.89 5.01
N GLU A 847 17.60 20.66 4.99
CA GLU A 847 17.21 19.61 4.05
C GLU A 847 15.72 19.24 4.17
N GLU A 848 15.17 19.29 5.39
CA GLU A 848 13.72 19.09 5.62
C GLU A 848 12.89 20.21 4.97
N LEU A 849 13.40 21.44 4.91
CA LEU A 849 12.69 22.56 4.28
C LEU A 849 12.73 22.44 2.76
N ILE A 850 13.86 22.01 2.20
CA ILE A 850 14.00 21.70 0.77
C ILE A 850 13.05 20.58 0.35
N ASP A 851 12.97 19.51 1.15
CA ASP A 851 12.08 18.37 0.91
C ASP A 851 10.59 18.78 1.03
N LYS A 852 10.23 19.67 1.96
CA LYS A 852 8.88 20.28 2.01
C LYS A 852 8.58 21.12 0.77
N LEU A 853 9.52 21.97 0.32
CA LEU A 853 9.34 22.75 -0.91
C LEU A 853 9.12 21.82 -2.12
N ALA A 854 9.88 20.73 -2.21
CA ALA A 854 9.67 19.72 -3.24
C ALA A 854 8.27 19.09 -3.16
N ALA A 855 7.80 18.76 -1.96
CA ALA A 855 6.44 18.22 -1.76
C ALA A 855 5.34 19.21 -2.19
N GLU A 856 5.45 20.50 -1.84
CA GLU A 856 4.48 21.52 -2.28
C GLU A 856 4.52 21.73 -3.80
N ARG A 857 5.70 21.61 -4.44
CA ARG A 857 5.82 21.67 -5.90
C ARG A 857 5.11 20.50 -6.58
N MET A 858 5.17 19.30 -6.00
CA MET A 858 4.41 18.15 -6.51
C MET A 858 2.90 18.37 -6.38
N GLU A 859 2.44 19.04 -5.32
CA GLU A 859 1.03 19.39 -5.12
C GLU A 859 0.50 20.42 -6.13
N LEU A 860 1.38 21.24 -6.70
CA LEU A 860 1.01 22.19 -7.77
C LEU A 860 0.72 21.48 -9.09
N GLN A 861 1.28 20.30 -9.33
CA GLN A 861 1.06 19.57 -10.57
C GLN A 861 -0.35 18.94 -10.55
N ARG A 862 -1.20 19.34 -11.49
CA ARG A 862 -2.59 18.86 -11.58
C ARG A 862 -2.94 18.40 -12.99
N SER A 863 -3.91 17.50 -13.10
CA SER A 863 -4.44 17.00 -14.37
C SER A 863 -5.65 17.86 -14.75
N GLY A 864 -5.57 18.58 -15.86
CA GLY A 864 -6.68 19.37 -16.40
C GLY A 864 -7.08 20.66 -15.64
N GLU A 865 -6.84 20.75 -14.33
CA GLU A 865 -7.23 21.88 -13.48
C GLU A 865 -6.21 23.04 -13.48
N MET A 866 -6.69 24.25 -13.24
CA MET A 866 -5.86 25.45 -13.03
C MET A 866 -5.73 25.76 -11.54
N VAL A 867 -4.53 26.13 -11.12
CA VAL A 867 -4.31 26.70 -9.78
C VAL A 867 -4.86 28.11 -9.76
N SER A 868 -5.77 28.41 -8.83
CA SER A 868 -6.32 29.75 -8.69
C SER A 868 -5.28 30.71 -8.10
N SER A 869 -5.35 32.00 -8.47
CA SER A 869 -4.49 33.03 -7.87
C SER A 869 -4.68 33.18 -6.35
N ALA A 870 -5.82 32.73 -5.81
CA ALA A 870 -6.06 32.68 -4.37
C ALA A 870 -5.28 31.54 -3.69
N GLU A 871 -5.28 30.34 -4.29
CA GLU A 871 -4.49 29.20 -3.81
C GLU A 871 -2.98 29.48 -3.91
N ALA A 872 -2.50 30.03 -5.02
CA ALA A 872 -1.09 30.39 -5.18
C ALA A 872 -0.63 31.35 -4.07
N ARG A 873 -1.41 32.41 -3.78
CA ARG A 873 -1.14 33.34 -2.67
C ARG A 873 -1.12 32.64 -1.31
N ARG A 874 -2.01 31.67 -1.10
CA ARG A 874 -2.07 30.89 0.14
C ARG A 874 -0.84 30.02 0.32
N LEU A 875 -0.36 29.35 -0.74
CA LEU A 875 0.86 28.55 -0.72
C LEU A 875 2.09 29.41 -0.45
N VAL A 876 2.18 30.57 -1.09
CA VAL A 876 3.27 31.55 -0.84
C VAL A 876 3.25 32.01 0.62
N ALA A 877 2.08 32.34 1.16
CA ALA A 877 1.96 32.74 2.56
C ALA A 877 2.40 31.61 3.52
N LYS A 878 2.05 30.35 3.22
CA LYS A 878 2.46 29.16 3.98
C LYS A 878 3.99 28.97 3.93
N VAL A 879 4.60 29.04 2.75
CA VAL A 879 6.06 28.96 2.61
C VAL A 879 6.74 30.12 3.35
N GLN A 880 6.23 31.34 3.24
CA GLN A 880 6.78 32.50 3.94
C GLN A 880 6.72 32.33 5.47
N GLN A 881 5.67 31.70 6.03
CA GLN A 881 5.61 31.38 7.45
C GLN A 881 6.74 30.43 7.88
N TRP A 882 7.07 29.42 7.06
CA TRP A 882 8.19 28.52 7.35
C TRP A 882 9.52 29.26 7.34
N PHE A 883 9.75 30.11 6.34
CA PHE A 883 10.97 30.90 6.21
C PHE A 883 11.12 31.93 7.34
N ASN A 884 10.04 32.57 7.76
CA ASN A 884 10.05 33.51 8.89
C ASN A 884 10.43 32.85 10.22
N ALA A 885 10.14 31.56 10.37
CA ALA A 885 10.49 30.76 11.55
C ALA A 885 11.82 30.01 11.39
N THR A 886 12.50 30.14 10.26
CA THR A 886 13.77 29.47 9.96
C THR A 886 14.96 30.31 10.46
N PRO A 887 16.00 29.70 11.07
CA PRO A 887 17.20 30.42 11.48
C PRO A 887 17.86 31.18 10.32
N THR A 888 18.36 32.39 10.58
CA THR A 888 18.98 33.26 9.55
C THR A 888 20.19 32.62 8.88
N GLU A 889 20.90 31.72 9.56
CA GLU A 889 22.03 30.97 9.00
C GLU A 889 21.60 30.01 7.88
N TRP A 890 20.42 29.39 8.00
CA TRP A 890 19.90 28.48 6.98
C TRP A 890 19.36 29.24 5.79
N LEU A 891 18.76 30.41 6.03
CA LEU A 891 18.33 31.31 4.96
C LEU A 891 19.49 31.78 4.08
N ALA A 892 20.73 31.80 4.60
CA ALA A 892 21.90 32.14 3.80
C ALA A 892 22.39 30.98 2.89
N ARG A 893 21.83 29.77 3.03
CA ARG A 893 22.26 28.61 2.23
C ARG A 893 21.81 28.74 0.77
N PRO A 894 22.73 28.52 -0.19
CA PRO A 894 22.43 28.76 -1.60
C PRO A 894 21.56 27.67 -2.25
N ASP A 895 21.61 26.42 -1.75
CA ASP A 895 20.74 25.34 -2.20
C ASP A 895 19.28 25.55 -1.81
N LEU A 896 19.03 26.07 -0.61
CA LEU A 896 17.68 26.48 -0.18
C LEU A 896 17.14 27.61 -1.07
N HIS A 897 17.96 28.61 -1.41
CA HIS A 897 17.58 29.67 -2.36
C HIS A 897 17.29 29.11 -3.75
N SER A 898 18.08 28.14 -4.23
CA SER A 898 17.82 27.47 -5.51
C SER A 898 16.48 26.74 -5.49
N ALA A 899 16.18 25.98 -4.42
CA ALA A 899 14.90 25.28 -4.26
C ALA A 899 13.70 26.24 -4.19
N LEU A 900 13.86 27.37 -3.49
CA LEU A 900 12.84 28.41 -3.42
C LEU A 900 12.60 29.09 -4.78
N GLY A 901 13.67 29.32 -5.55
CA GLY A 901 13.58 29.82 -6.92
C GLY A 901 12.80 28.88 -7.84
N GLU A 902 13.00 27.56 -7.71
CA GLU A 902 12.21 26.56 -8.45
C GLU A 902 10.73 26.57 -8.03
N PHE A 903 10.44 26.67 -6.74
CA PHE A 903 9.07 26.78 -6.24
C PHE A 903 8.34 28.01 -6.81
N TYR A 904 8.96 29.19 -6.75
CA TYR A 904 8.35 30.41 -7.31
C TYR A 904 8.22 30.35 -8.83
N ALA A 905 9.18 29.72 -9.53
CA ALA A 905 9.08 29.55 -10.97
C ALA A 905 7.88 28.66 -11.36
N ASP A 906 7.57 27.63 -10.59
CA ASP A 906 6.46 26.70 -10.88
C ASP A 906 5.06 27.30 -10.62
N LEU A 907 4.97 28.36 -9.79
CA LEU A 907 3.73 29.12 -9.58
C LEU A 907 3.32 29.99 -10.77
N GLY A 908 4.23 30.26 -11.71
CA GLY A 908 3.93 30.98 -12.95
C GLY A 908 4.30 32.48 -12.96
N PRO A 909 3.77 33.24 -13.93
CA PRO A 909 4.24 34.59 -14.30
C PRO A 909 4.30 35.62 -13.17
N ASP A 910 3.30 35.63 -12.29
CA ASP A 910 3.20 36.58 -11.18
C ASP A 910 4.38 36.50 -10.19
N TYR A 911 5.10 35.38 -10.18
CA TYR A 911 6.18 35.09 -9.23
C TYR A 911 7.57 34.99 -9.90
N TYR A 912 7.69 35.24 -11.21
CA TYR A 912 8.97 35.16 -11.93
C TYR A 912 10.03 36.14 -11.42
N ALA A 913 9.63 37.34 -10.98
CA ALA A 913 10.58 38.29 -10.39
C ALA A 913 11.23 37.73 -9.11
N LEU A 914 10.42 37.15 -8.21
CA LEU A 914 10.90 36.51 -6.98
C LEU A 914 11.78 35.28 -7.29
N ALA A 915 11.38 34.48 -8.28
CA ALA A 915 12.19 33.34 -8.72
C ALA A 915 13.57 33.79 -9.23
N CYS A 916 13.65 34.86 -10.04
CA CYS A 916 14.92 35.44 -10.48
C CYS A 916 15.79 35.87 -9.29
N ASP A 917 15.22 36.59 -8.32
CA ASP A 917 15.96 37.06 -7.14
C ASP A 917 16.53 35.89 -6.32
N CYS A 918 15.74 34.83 -6.14
CA CYS A 918 16.18 33.61 -5.45
C CYS A 918 17.32 32.89 -6.21
N PHE A 919 17.18 32.68 -7.53
CA PHE A 919 18.25 32.05 -8.32
C PHE A 919 19.52 32.91 -8.37
N GLU A 920 19.40 34.23 -8.53
CA GLU A 920 20.56 35.14 -8.45
C GLU A 920 21.23 35.07 -7.09
N GLY A 921 20.44 35.02 -6.01
CA GLY A 921 20.94 34.84 -4.65
C GLY A 921 21.70 33.53 -4.47
N ALA A 922 21.16 32.42 -4.99
CA ALA A 922 21.80 31.10 -4.97
C ALA A 922 23.13 31.10 -5.73
N ILE A 923 23.16 31.67 -6.94
CA ILE A 923 24.34 31.67 -7.82
C ILE A 923 25.45 32.61 -7.31
N ARG A 924 25.08 33.75 -6.70
CA ARG A 924 26.06 34.71 -6.16
C ARG A 924 26.68 34.25 -4.84
N ALA A 925 25.96 33.45 -4.06
CA ALA A 925 26.43 32.98 -2.76
C ALA A 925 27.57 31.95 -2.88
N SER A 926 28.39 31.86 -1.83
CA SER A 926 29.50 30.91 -1.78
C SER A 926 28.98 29.50 -1.49
N ASP A 927 28.80 28.70 -2.53
CA ASP A 927 28.40 27.29 -2.43
C ASP A 927 29.61 26.39 -2.11
N ARG A 928 29.95 26.28 -0.82
CA ARG A 928 31.03 25.41 -0.35
C ARG A 928 30.71 23.93 -0.45
N GLU A 929 29.43 23.57 -0.45
CA GLU A 929 28.97 22.17 -0.49
C GLU A 929 28.76 21.65 -1.92
N GLY A 930 28.80 22.54 -2.93
CA GLY A 930 28.61 22.19 -4.34
C GLY A 930 27.20 21.70 -4.64
N LYS A 931 26.19 22.22 -3.93
CA LYS A 931 24.79 21.79 -4.00
C LYS A 931 23.96 22.59 -5.00
N VAL A 932 24.42 23.76 -5.47
CA VAL A 932 23.73 24.54 -6.49
C VAL A 932 24.05 23.96 -7.88
N PRO A 933 23.07 23.38 -8.58
CA PRO A 933 23.32 22.78 -9.86
C PRO A 933 23.53 23.85 -10.94
N ILE A 934 24.26 23.51 -12.02
CA ILE A 934 24.33 24.34 -13.24
C ILE A 934 22.92 24.67 -13.77
N ARG A 935 21.96 23.76 -13.55
CA ARG A 935 20.55 23.94 -13.86
C ARG A 935 19.95 25.22 -13.25
N ALA A 936 20.44 25.71 -12.12
CA ALA A 936 19.98 26.98 -11.54
C ALA A 936 20.26 28.17 -12.48
N ILE A 937 21.39 28.17 -13.19
CA ILE A 937 21.72 29.20 -14.20
C ILE A 937 20.79 29.06 -15.42
N GLU A 938 20.52 27.83 -15.83
CA GLU A 938 19.60 27.51 -16.93
C GLU A 938 18.17 27.98 -16.60
N GLN A 939 17.67 27.72 -15.38
CA GLN A 939 16.35 28.17 -14.93
C GLN A 939 16.29 29.69 -14.70
N LEU A 940 17.35 30.31 -14.17
CA LEU A 940 17.42 31.77 -14.07
C LEU A 940 17.26 32.41 -15.45
N ALA A 941 18.01 31.96 -16.45
CA ALA A 941 17.91 32.51 -17.80
C ALA A 941 16.53 32.22 -18.43
N ASN A 942 15.95 31.06 -18.16
CA ASN A 942 14.61 30.72 -18.62
C ASN A 942 13.59 31.72 -18.07
N VAL A 943 13.50 31.84 -16.74
CA VAL A 943 12.56 32.74 -16.06
C VAL A 943 12.82 34.21 -16.40
N GLU A 944 14.08 34.63 -16.49
CA GLU A 944 14.47 35.99 -16.90
C GLU A 944 13.98 36.31 -18.33
N SER A 945 14.04 35.34 -19.25
CA SER A 945 13.56 35.51 -20.63
C SER A 945 12.03 35.60 -20.71
N HIS A 946 11.31 34.86 -19.86
CA HIS A 946 9.85 34.98 -19.73
C HIS A 946 9.47 36.35 -19.17
N LEU A 947 10.07 36.75 -18.04
CA LEU A 947 9.81 38.05 -17.40
C LEU A 947 10.12 39.23 -18.35
N GLY A 948 11.17 39.12 -19.16
CA GLY A 948 11.49 40.11 -20.18
C GLY A 948 10.44 40.20 -21.29
N GLU A 949 9.82 39.08 -21.68
CA GLU A 949 8.70 39.11 -22.63
C GLU A 949 7.44 39.73 -22.01
N ASP A 950 7.09 39.35 -20.78
CA ASP A 950 5.89 39.83 -20.09
C ASP A 950 5.95 41.36 -19.87
N LEU A 951 7.13 41.87 -19.53
CA LEU A 951 7.41 43.30 -19.42
C LEU A 951 7.63 43.99 -20.78
N ASN A 952 7.63 43.23 -21.87
CA ASN A 952 7.92 43.71 -23.23
C ASN A 952 9.28 44.45 -23.33
N ASP A 953 10.29 43.95 -22.60
CA ASP A 953 11.66 44.47 -22.52
C ASP A 953 12.66 43.53 -23.21
N ALA A 954 13.03 43.88 -24.44
CA ALA A 954 14.01 43.12 -25.23
C ALA A 954 15.43 43.11 -24.63
N ARG A 955 15.78 44.07 -23.75
CA ARG A 955 17.09 44.13 -23.11
C ARG A 955 17.22 43.05 -22.05
N LYS A 956 16.17 42.84 -21.25
CA LYS A 956 16.12 41.77 -20.25
C LYS A 956 16.20 40.39 -20.90
N VAL A 957 15.49 40.18 -22.01
CA VAL A 957 15.63 38.92 -22.79
C VAL A 957 17.05 38.78 -23.38
N ALA A 958 17.69 39.87 -23.79
CA ALA A 958 19.07 39.83 -24.28
C ALA A 958 20.08 39.43 -23.19
N SER A 959 19.87 39.86 -21.94
CA SER A 959 20.66 39.42 -20.77
C SER A 959 20.57 37.90 -20.58
N ALA A 960 19.36 37.34 -20.63
CA ALA A 960 19.15 35.90 -20.55
C ALA A 960 19.85 35.14 -21.70
N ILE A 961 19.78 35.65 -22.93
CA ILE A 961 20.47 35.09 -24.10
C ILE A 961 21.99 35.11 -23.91
N GLU A 962 22.54 36.22 -23.42
CA GLU A 962 23.97 36.34 -23.15
C GLU A 962 24.41 35.32 -22.09
N ARG A 963 23.64 35.20 -21.01
CA ARG A 963 23.87 34.21 -19.95
C ARG A 963 23.93 32.79 -20.49
N LEU A 964 22.94 32.37 -21.29
CA LEU A 964 22.92 31.05 -21.92
C LEU A 964 24.07 30.87 -22.90
N THR A 965 24.43 31.91 -23.65
CA THR A 965 25.55 31.86 -24.61
C THR A 965 26.89 31.65 -23.90
N GLN A 966 27.13 32.36 -22.79
CA GLN A 966 28.33 32.15 -21.97
C GLN A 966 28.32 30.78 -21.30
N LEU A 967 27.16 30.32 -20.81
CA LEU A 967 27.05 28.99 -20.22
C LEU A 967 27.40 27.90 -21.25
N VAL A 968 26.84 27.98 -22.45
CA VAL A 968 27.15 27.07 -23.57
C VAL A 968 28.62 27.13 -23.94
N ARG A 969 29.26 28.31 -23.90
CA ARG A 969 30.69 28.46 -24.16
C ARG A 969 31.56 27.72 -23.14
N ILE A 970 31.15 27.68 -21.87
CA ILE A 970 31.90 27.04 -20.78
C ILE A 970 31.62 25.53 -20.75
N THR A 971 30.37 25.12 -20.96
CA THR A 971 29.89 23.76 -20.67
C THR A 971 29.61 22.91 -21.93
N GLY A 972 29.67 23.52 -23.12
CA GLY A 972 29.22 22.92 -24.36
C GLY A 972 27.70 22.98 -24.56
N THR A 973 27.27 22.76 -25.81
CA THR A 973 25.86 22.66 -26.18
C THR A 973 25.32 21.27 -25.86
N ASN A 974 24.16 21.20 -25.22
CA ASN A 974 23.34 20.00 -25.09
C ASN A 974 21.90 20.29 -25.55
N ALA A 975 21.03 19.28 -25.53
CA ALA A 975 19.66 19.40 -26.01
C ALA A 975 18.85 20.47 -25.24
N GLU A 976 19.02 20.51 -23.91
CA GLU A 976 18.31 21.46 -23.03
C GLU A 976 18.79 22.91 -23.25
N ARG A 977 20.09 23.16 -23.24
CA ARG A 977 20.64 24.52 -23.46
C ARG A 977 20.34 25.04 -24.86
N ALA A 978 20.36 24.18 -25.87
CA ALA A 978 19.94 24.53 -27.23
C ALA A 978 18.46 24.93 -27.26
N ALA A 979 17.62 24.18 -26.55
CA ALA A 979 16.19 24.47 -26.39
C ALA A 979 15.94 25.80 -25.66
N LEU A 980 16.61 26.04 -24.53
CA LEU A 980 16.51 27.28 -23.76
C LEU A 980 17.00 28.49 -24.56
N LEU A 981 18.13 28.37 -25.26
CA LEU A 981 18.66 29.43 -26.10
C LEU A 981 17.73 29.72 -27.28
N GLY A 982 17.19 28.67 -27.92
CA GLY A 982 16.17 28.78 -28.95
C GLY A 982 14.92 29.50 -28.43
N SER A 983 14.43 29.13 -27.25
CA SER A 983 13.28 29.73 -26.59
C SER A 983 13.52 31.22 -26.27
N ALA A 984 14.68 31.58 -25.71
CA ALA A 984 15.02 32.96 -25.39
C ALA A 984 15.08 33.85 -26.64
N TRP A 985 15.66 33.37 -27.75
CA TRP A 985 15.63 34.09 -29.03
C TRP A 985 14.20 34.20 -29.61
N LYS A 986 13.37 33.18 -29.41
CA LYS A 986 11.95 33.18 -29.79
C LYS A 986 11.21 34.29 -29.03
N ARG A 987 11.39 34.40 -27.72
CA ARG A 987 10.81 35.49 -26.89
C ARG A 987 11.32 36.87 -27.27
N LYS A 988 12.60 37.01 -27.63
CA LYS A 988 13.13 38.27 -28.16
C LYS A 988 12.45 38.68 -29.46
N ALA A 989 12.24 37.73 -30.37
CA ALA A 989 11.46 37.98 -31.58
C ALA A 989 10.02 38.38 -31.25
N ALA A 990 9.42 37.85 -30.19
CA ALA A 990 8.06 38.18 -29.75
C ALA A 990 7.92 39.66 -29.36
N VAL A 991 8.84 40.17 -28.52
CA VAL A 991 8.88 41.59 -28.14
C VAL A 991 9.02 42.49 -29.39
N GLN A 992 9.88 42.09 -30.34
CA GLN A 992 10.07 42.82 -31.59
C GLN A 992 8.83 42.75 -32.50
N ALA A 993 8.14 41.61 -32.55
CA ALA A 993 6.89 41.43 -33.28
C ALA A 993 5.78 42.32 -32.71
N ARG A 994 5.60 42.36 -31.39
CA ARG A 994 4.65 43.26 -30.70
C ARG A 994 4.95 44.72 -31.03
N HIS A 995 6.22 45.12 -30.97
CA HIS A 995 6.65 46.46 -31.38
C HIS A 995 6.35 46.78 -32.85
N TYR A 996 6.62 45.85 -33.77
CA TYR A 996 6.29 46.00 -35.20
C TYR A 996 4.77 46.15 -35.41
N LEU A 997 3.97 45.30 -34.77
CA LEU A 997 2.51 45.36 -34.84
C LEU A 997 1.97 46.68 -34.29
N SER A 998 2.59 47.25 -33.24
CA SER A 998 2.27 48.58 -32.69
C SER A 998 2.71 49.77 -33.55
N GLY A 999 3.42 49.54 -34.67
CA GLY A 999 3.77 50.58 -35.65
C GLY A 999 5.27 50.86 -35.81
N LYS A 1000 6.15 50.25 -35.02
CA LYS A 1000 7.62 50.41 -35.15
C LYS A 1000 8.17 49.53 -36.28
N ARG A 1001 8.03 50.00 -37.52
CA ARG A 1001 8.41 49.24 -38.74
C ARG A 1001 9.87 48.72 -38.75
N ALA A 1002 10.80 49.44 -38.11
CA ALA A 1002 12.21 49.06 -38.04
C ALA A 1002 12.46 47.73 -37.31
N GLU A 1003 11.53 47.29 -36.45
CA GLU A 1003 11.67 46.04 -35.67
C GLU A 1003 11.44 44.78 -36.50
N LEU A 1004 10.91 44.87 -37.72
CA LEU A 1004 10.63 43.70 -38.57
C LEU A 1004 11.90 42.91 -38.92
N GLU A 1005 12.98 43.60 -39.31
CA GLU A 1005 14.25 42.94 -39.63
C GLU A 1005 14.96 42.40 -38.38
N GLY A 1006 14.80 43.09 -37.25
CA GLY A 1006 15.23 42.60 -35.94
C GLY A 1006 14.53 41.29 -35.58
N MET A 1007 13.20 41.25 -35.73
CA MET A 1007 12.37 40.06 -35.49
C MET A 1007 12.83 38.89 -36.38
N LYS A 1008 12.98 39.10 -37.70
CA LYS A 1008 13.46 38.05 -38.62
C LYS A 1008 14.83 37.50 -38.23
N THR A 1009 15.75 38.38 -37.81
CA THR A 1009 17.07 37.99 -37.34
C THR A 1009 16.98 37.12 -36.08
N SER A 1010 16.17 37.53 -35.10
CA SER A 1010 15.93 36.77 -33.87
C SER A 1010 15.28 35.41 -34.14
N LEU A 1011 14.31 35.33 -35.06
CA LEU A 1011 13.69 34.07 -35.49
C LEU A 1011 14.72 33.13 -36.15
N ALA A 1012 15.58 33.65 -37.02
CA ALA A 1012 16.64 32.86 -37.66
C ALA A 1012 17.64 32.30 -36.63
N ARG A 1013 18.00 33.10 -35.61
CA ARG A 1013 18.86 32.66 -34.50
C ARG A 1013 18.18 31.61 -33.62
N SER A 1014 16.89 31.77 -33.34
CA SER A 1014 16.08 30.78 -32.62
C SER A 1014 16.05 29.45 -33.38
N ALA A 1015 15.74 29.48 -34.68
CA ALA A 1015 15.72 28.30 -35.53
C ALA A 1015 17.10 27.62 -35.58
N GLN A 1016 18.19 28.39 -35.66
CA GLN A 1016 19.55 27.85 -35.63
C GLN A 1016 19.87 27.15 -34.31
N ALA A 1017 19.47 27.73 -33.17
CA ALA A 1017 19.69 27.15 -31.85
C ALA A 1017 18.97 25.80 -31.69
N TYR A 1018 17.68 25.72 -32.05
CA TYR A 1018 16.97 24.44 -32.04
C TYR A 1018 17.56 23.43 -33.03
N ARG A 1019 17.90 23.88 -34.26
CA ARG A 1019 18.51 23.02 -35.29
C ARG A 1019 19.82 22.40 -34.86
N ALA A 1020 20.60 23.07 -34.01
CA ALA A 1020 21.88 22.56 -33.51
C ALA A 1020 21.75 21.18 -32.81
N MET A 1021 20.57 20.87 -32.25
CA MET A 1021 20.28 19.60 -31.59
C MET A 1021 19.07 18.86 -32.16
N ALA A 1022 18.44 19.35 -33.24
CA ALA A 1022 17.33 18.68 -33.91
C ALA A 1022 17.77 17.41 -34.63
N SER A 1023 16.91 16.39 -34.67
CA SER A 1023 17.17 15.15 -35.39
C SER A 1023 17.09 15.32 -36.90
N GLU A 1024 18.11 14.82 -37.60
CA GLU A 1024 18.16 14.78 -39.06
C GLU A 1024 17.10 13.83 -39.65
N LEU A 1025 16.74 14.06 -40.91
CA LEU A 1025 15.86 13.18 -41.67
C LEU A 1025 16.45 11.76 -41.71
N GLY A 1026 15.66 10.78 -41.27
CA GLY A 1026 16.10 9.37 -41.24
C GLY A 1026 16.98 8.98 -40.05
N ALA A 1027 17.28 9.90 -39.11
CA ALA A 1027 18.00 9.57 -37.89
C ALA A 1027 17.26 8.47 -37.08
N LYS A 1028 18.00 7.54 -36.48
CA LYS A 1028 17.43 6.49 -35.62
C LYS A 1028 16.95 7.05 -34.29
N GLU A 1029 17.75 7.92 -33.68
CA GLU A 1029 17.44 8.58 -32.42
C GLU A 1029 16.75 9.92 -32.68
N LEU A 1030 15.57 10.10 -32.10
CA LEU A 1030 14.72 11.26 -32.31
C LEU A 1030 14.75 12.17 -31.08
N ARG A 1031 14.80 13.48 -31.33
CA ARG A 1031 14.71 14.55 -30.32
C ARG A 1031 13.51 15.43 -30.64
N PRO A 1032 12.29 14.99 -30.28
CA PRO A 1032 11.05 15.61 -30.75
C PRO A 1032 10.98 17.10 -30.40
N TYR A 1033 11.32 17.50 -29.17
CA TYR A 1033 11.19 18.88 -28.72
C TYR A 1033 11.97 19.88 -29.60
N GLN A 1034 13.26 19.62 -29.82
CA GLN A 1034 14.13 20.49 -30.63
C GLN A 1034 13.72 20.45 -32.11
N THR A 1035 13.38 19.27 -32.63
CA THR A 1035 12.96 19.11 -34.03
C THR A 1035 11.64 19.83 -34.33
N LEU A 1036 10.62 19.68 -33.49
CA LEU A 1036 9.31 20.30 -33.68
C LEU A 1036 9.39 21.83 -33.59
N ASN A 1037 10.09 22.36 -32.58
CA ASN A 1037 10.30 23.81 -32.46
C ASN A 1037 11.11 24.39 -33.64
N TRP A 1038 12.13 23.68 -34.12
CA TRP A 1038 12.87 24.09 -35.32
C TRP A 1038 11.97 24.09 -36.57
N LEU A 1039 11.22 23.00 -36.81
CA LEU A 1039 10.34 22.87 -37.97
C LEU A 1039 9.23 23.92 -37.97
N PHE A 1040 8.68 24.26 -36.80
CA PHE A 1040 7.77 25.38 -36.67
C PHE A 1040 8.40 26.68 -37.20
N LEU A 1041 9.54 27.10 -36.64
CA LEU A 1041 10.18 28.37 -37.01
C LEU A 1041 10.62 28.38 -38.47
N TRP A 1042 11.09 27.23 -38.97
CA TRP A 1042 11.46 27.04 -40.36
C TRP A 1042 10.26 27.12 -41.30
N SER A 1043 9.09 26.63 -40.89
CA SER A 1043 7.86 26.67 -41.70
C SER A 1043 7.39 28.09 -42.03
N LEU A 1044 7.75 29.09 -41.20
CA LEU A 1044 7.38 30.50 -41.44
C LEU A 1044 7.97 31.06 -42.74
N THR A 1045 9.12 30.54 -43.19
CA THR A 1045 9.86 31.03 -44.37
C THR A 1045 10.04 29.98 -45.47
N ALA A 1046 9.80 28.69 -45.20
CA ALA A 1046 9.93 27.61 -46.17
C ALA A 1046 8.79 27.59 -47.21
N ASP A 1047 9.09 27.09 -48.42
CA ASP A 1047 8.09 26.89 -49.48
C ASP A 1047 7.23 25.62 -49.27
N ALA A 1048 6.11 25.51 -49.98
CA ALA A 1048 5.15 24.42 -49.78
C ALA A 1048 5.71 23.03 -50.17
N ALA A 1049 6.62 22.95 -51.13
CA ALA A 1049 7.20 21.69 -51.58
C ALA A 1049 8.20 21.15 -50.55
N GLN A 1050 9.03 22.04 -50.00
CA GLN A 1050 9.98 21.75 -48.93
C GLN A 1050 9.25 21.29 -47.67
N ARG A 1051 8.14 21.95 -47.28
CA ARG A 1051 7.38 21.59 -46.06
C ARG A 1051 6.89 20.14 -46.08
N ARG A 1052 6.35 19.67 -47.21
CA ARG A 1052 5.82 18.31 -47.35
C ARG A 1052 6.87 17.21 -47.16
N MET A 1053 8.15 17.49 -47.42
CA MET A 1053 9.25 16.54 -47.23
C MET A 1053 9.43 16.09 -45.77
N TYR A 1054 9.07 16.95 -44.81
CA TYR A 1054 9.26 16.69 -43.37
C TYR A 1054 8.04 16.07 -42.67
N LEU A 1055 6.91 15.90 -43.37
CA LEU A 1055 5.69 15.31 -42.79
C LEU A 1055 5.93 13.92 -42.15
N PRO A 1056 6.61 12.97 -42.81
CA PRO A 1056 6.90 11.67 -42.18
C PRO A 1056 7.81 11.79 -40.96
N HIS A 1057 8.68 12.80 -40.93
CA HIS A 1057 9.60 13.03 -39.81
C HIS A 1057 8.86 13.54 -38.57
N VAL A 1058 7.89 14.44 -38.74
CA VAL A 1058 7.02 14.93 -37.66
C VAL A 1058 6.20 13.78 -37.05
N GLN A 1059 5.65 12.90 -37.89
CA GLN A 1059 4.91 11.72 -37.43
C GLN A 1059 5.81 10.77 -36.61
N ARG A 1060 7.07 10.58 -37.03
CA ARG A 1060 8.05 9.82 -36.25
C ARG A 1060 8.39 10.50 -34.92
N CYS A 1061 8.47 11.83 -34.88
CA CYS A 1061 8.65 12.58 -33.63
C CYS A 1061 7.45 12.38 -32.68
N ALA A 1062 6.22 12.39 -33.18
CA ALA A 1062 5.02 12.10 -32.37
C ALA A 1062 5.06 10.67 -31.81
N ALA A 1063 5.43 9.68 -32.63
CA ALA A 1063 5.57 8.30 -32.18
C ALA A 1063 6.68 8.13 -31.12
N ALA A 1064 7.80 8.84 -31.27
CA ALA A 1064 8.88 8.84 -30.29
C ALA A 1064 8.48 9.51 -28.96
N ALA A 1065 7.74 10.63 -29.01
CA ALA A 1065 7.21 11.29 -27.81
C ALA A 1065 6.20 10.39 -27.06
N ASN A 1066 5.31 9.72 -27.79
CA ASN A 1066 4.37 8.74 -27.22
C ASN A 1066 5.10 7.55 -26.57
N ALA A 1067 6.16 7.03 -27.19
CA ALA A 1067 6.96 5.95 -26.63
C ALA A 1067 7.69 6.41 -25.36
N ALA A 1068 8.29 7.61 -25.38
CA ALA A 1068 8.97 8.19 -24.22
C ALA A 1068 8.00 8.41 -23.05
N PHE A 1069 6.78 8.90 -23.30
CA PHE A 1069 5.75 9.09 -22.28
C PHE A 1069 5.40 7.78 -21.53
N ALA A 1070 5.47 6.64 -22.22
CA ALA A 1070 5.13 5.34 -21.63
C ALA A 1070 6.17 4.87 -20.60
N ASP A 1071 7.42 5.32 -20.72
CA ASP A 1071 8.51 5.03 -19.79
C ASP A 1071 8.65 6.14 -18.73
N ASP A 1072 8.58 7.40 -19.17
CA ASP A 1072 8.68 8.62 -18.36
C ASP A 1072 7.48 9.56 -18.65
N PRO A 1073 6.46 9.59 -17.77
CA PRO A 1073 5.20 10.28 -17.98
C PRO A 1073 5.27 11.81 -17.78
N ASP A 1074 6.39 12.40 -18.17
CA ASP A 1074 6.59 13.85 -18.20
C ASP A 1074 5.52 14.56 -19.07
N ALA A 1075 5.02 15.68 -18.56
CA ALA A 1075 4.03 16.53 -19.24
C ALA A 1075 4.46 16.89 -20.66
N TRP A 1076 5.74 17.17 -20.88
CA TRP A 1076 6.26 17.55 -22.21
C TRP A 1076 6.14 16.43 -23.23
N ASN A 1077 6.33 15.17 -22.81
CA ASN A 1077 6.16 14.01 -23.69
C ASN A 1077 4.70 13.87 -24.16
N SER A 1078 3.72 14.22 -23.30
CA SER A 1078 2.31 14.27 -23.67
C SER A 1078 2.01 15.40 -24.67
N THR A 1079 2.49 16.62 -24.39
CA THR A 1079 2.16 17.81 -25.19
C THR A 1079 2.87 17.82 -26.54
N MET A 1080 4.05 17.19 -26.66
CA MET A 1080 4.78 17.09 -27.94
C MET A 1080 4.01 16.34 -29.03
N VAL A 1081 3.05 15.49 -28.67
CA VAL A 1081 2.17 14.81 -29.63
C VAL A 1081 1.19 15.82 -30.25
N ALA A 1082 0.61 16.70 -29.43
CA ALA A 1082 -0.24 17.79 -29.89
C ALA A 1082 0.58 18.83 -30.69
N ASP A 1083 1.80 19.16 -30.25
CA ASP A 1083 2.71 20.02 -30.99
C ASP A 1083 3.07 19.42 -32.37
N ALA A 1084 3.26 18.11 -32.45
CA ALA A 1084 3.48 17.44 -33.73
C ALA A 1084 2.26 17.52 -34.65
N ALA A 1085 1.03 17.37 -34.12
CA ALA A 1085 -0.19 17.58 -34.90
C ALA A 1085 -0.31 19.02 -35.42
N LEU A 1086 0.02 20.01 -34.58
CA LEU A 1086 0.07 21.41 -34.97
C LEU A 1086 1.11 21.68 -36.07
N VAL A 1087 2.33 21.16 -35.92
CA VAL A 1087 3.37 21.30 -36.95
C VAL A 1087 2.97 20.58 -38.23
N THR A 1088 2.35 19.39 -38.16
CA THR A 1088 1.80 18.71 -39.34
C THR A 1088 0.82 19.60 -40.09
N ALA A 1089 -0.12 20.23 -39.37
CA ALA A 1089 -1.13 21.10 -39.95
C ALA A 1089 -0.56 22.38 -40.60
N LEU A 1090 0.58 22.86 -40.09
CA LEU A 1090 1.35 23.97 -40.69
C LEU A 1090 2.13 23.55 -41.93
N LEU A 1091 2.66 22.31 -41.96
CA LEU A 1091 3.47 21.80 -43.07
C LEU A 1091 2.62 21.35 -44.26
N ASP A 1092 1.42 20.79 -44.04
CA ASP A 1092 0.52 20.35 -45.11
C ASP A 1092 -0.42 21.45 -45.63
N GLY A 1093 -0.57 22.55 -44.90
CA GLY A 1093 -1.45 23.68 -45.23
C GLY A 1093 -2.93 23.43 -44.91
N SER A 1094 -3.26 22.45 -44.07
CA SER A 1094 -4.62 22.15 -43.62
C SER A 1094 -5.21 23.27 -42.77
N LEU A 1095 -4.37 23.98 -41.99
CA LEU A 1095 -4.77 25.18 -41.27
C LEU A 1095 -5.19 26.34 -42.17
N ASP A 1096 -4.89 26.31 -43.47
CA ASP A 1096 -5.31 27.32 -44.44
C ASP A 1096 -6.53 26.84 -45.25
N SER A 1097 -6.49 25.60 -45.75
CA SER A 1097 -7.47 25.02 -46.67
C SER A 1097 -8.72 24.40 -46.02
N ALA A 1098 -8.59 23.71 -44.87
CA ALA A 1098 -9.66 23.01 -44.16
C ALA A 1098 -9.92 23.59 -42.75
N GLY A 1099 -9.53 24.86 -42.58
CA GLY A 1099 -9.19 25.53 -41.32
C GLY A 1099 -10.01 25.19 -40.08
N ASP A 1100 -11.35 25.13 -40.15
CA ASP A 1100 -12.20 24.93 -38.97
C ASP A 1100 -12.17 23.48 -38.46
N VAL A 1101 -12.09 22.50 -39.37
CA VAL A 1101 -11.96 21.07 -39.00
C VAL A 1101 -10.58 20.81 -38.41
N ALA A 1102 -9.54 21.39 -39.00
CA ALA A 1102 -8.18 21.30 -38.48
C ALA A 1102 -8.07 21.92 -37.09
N LEU A 1103 -8.70 23.08 -36.87
CA LEU A 1103 -8.74 23.75 -35.56
C LEU A 1103 -9.47 22.89 -34.50
N ALA A 1104 -10.63 22.33 -34.82
CA ALA A 1104 -11.38 21.46 -33.91
C ALA A 1104 -10.56 20.22 -33.49
N ASN A 1105 -9.87 19.61 -34.44
CA ASN A 1105 -8.98 18.47 -34.16
C ASN A 1105 -7.81 18.87 -33.25
N LEU A 1106 -7.19 20.03 -33.47
CA LEU A 1106 -6.10 20.53 -32.63
C LEU A 1106 -6.57 20.82 -31.19
N ILE A 1107 -7.75 21.42 -31.02
CA ILE A 1107 -8.35 21.64 -29.69
C ILE A 1107 -8.48 20.31 -28.96
N SER A 1108 -9.05 19.29 -29.62
CA SER A 1108 -9.20 17.96 -29.03
C SER A 1108 -7.84 17.33 -28.67
N CYS A 1109 -6.83 17.46 -29.52
CA CYS A 1109 -5.49 16.92 -29.24
C CYS A 1109 -4.83 17.58 -28.03
N TYR A 1110 -4.95 18.90 -27.87
CA TYR A 1110 -4.36 19.60 -26.72
C TYR A 1110 -5.15 19.36 -25.43
N ASP A 1111 -6.49 19.31 -25.48
CA ASP A 1111 -7.33 18.95 -24.32
C ASP A 1111 -7.00 17.51 -23.84
N ASP A 1112 -6.84 16.55 -24.75
CA ASP A 1112 -6.38 15.19 -24.43
C ASP A 1112 -4.97 15.19 -23.83
N ALA A 1113 -4.03 15.95 -24.40
CA ALA A 1113 -2.65 15.99 -23.91
C ALA A 1113 -2.54 16.58 -22.49
N LEU A 1114 -3.30 17.65 -22.19
CA LEU A 1114 -3.30 18.34 -20.90
C LEU A 1114 -4.08 17.60 -19.80
N THR A 1115 -5.07 16.79 -20.17
CA THR A 1115 -5.80 15.95 -19.21
C THR A 1115 -5.07 14.64 -18.93
N SER A 1116 -4.36 14.10 -19.93
CA SER A 1116 -3.71 12.79 -19.84
C SER A 1116 -2.37 12.76 -19.09
N ALA A 1117 -1.85 13.92 -18.65
CA ALA A 1117 -0.66 14.05 -17.79
C ALA A 1117 -0.91 15.02 -16.61
N LEU A 1118 -0.03 14.97 -15.60
CA LEU A 1118 0.02 16.00 -14.55
C LEU A 1118 0.89 17.15 -15.03
N VAL A 1119 0.37 18.37 -14.97
CA VAL A 1119 1.02 19.55 -15.54
C VAL A 1119 1.09 20.62 -14.45
N SER A 1120 2.26 21.24 -14.28
CA SER A 1120 2.39 22.42 -13.40
C SER A 1120 1.80 23.68 -14.07
N PRO A 1121 1.42 24.71 -13.29
CA PRO A 1121 0.96 25.99 -13.85
C PRO A 1121 1.94 26.55 -14.89
N LYS A 1122 3.24 26.58 -14.56
CA LYS A 1122 4.32 26.98 -15.48
C LYS A 1122 4.35 26.19 -16.79
N GLN A 1123 4.21 24.86 -16.73
CA GLN A 1123 4.23 24.01 -17.93
C GLN A 1123 3.02 24.29 -18.82
N ARG A 1124 1.82 24.39 -18.23
CA ARG A 1124 0.59 24.72 -18.97
C ARG A 1124 0.70 26.09 -19.63
N ASP A 1125 1.12 27.11 -18.88
CA ASP A 1125 1.33 28.46 -19.40
C ASP A 1125 2.38 28.46 -20.52
N SER A 1126 3.42 27.65 -20.41
CA SER A 1126 4.46 27.55 -21.44
C SER A 1126 3.96 26.92 -22.74
N VAL A 1127 3.09 25.91 -22.68
CA VAL A 1127 2.44 25.30 -23.86
C VAL A 1127 1.53 26.32 -24.54
N ILE A 1128 0.68 27.01 -23.77
CA ILE A 1128 -0.23 28.04 -24.29
C ILE A 1128 0.57 29.21 -24.89
N ALA A 1129 1.56 29.72 -24.17
CA ALA A 1129 2.43 30.79 -24.63
C ALA A 1129 3.20 30.40 -25.91
N GLN A 1130 3.58 29.13 -26.07
CA GLN A 1130 4.20 28.68 -27.32
C GLN A 1130 3.26 28.88 -28.51
N ILE A 1131 1.98 28.52 -28.40
CA ILE A 1131 0.98 28.71 -29.46
C ILE A 1131 0.72 30.21 -29.72
N GLU A 1132 0.70 31.03 -28.67
CA GLU A 1132 0.58 32.48 -28.78
C GLU A 1132 1.74 33.11 -29.55
N LEU A 1133 2.97 32.68 -29.24
CA LEU A 1133 4.16 33.10 -29.97
C LEU A 1133 4.05 32.71 -31.44
N MET A 1134 3.56 31.50 -31.73
CA MET A 1134 3.36 31.05 -33.11
C MET A 1134 2.34 31.95 -33.84
N ALA A 1135 1.21 32.24 -33.20
CA ALA A 1135 0.19 33.14 -33.73
C ALA A 1135 0.74 34.54 -33.99
N LEU A 1136 1.47 35.10 -33.02
CA LEU A 1136 2.07 36.43 -33.08
C LEU A 1136 3.03 36.58 -34.28
N PHE A 1137 3.89 35.58 -34.53
CA PHE A 1137 4.82 35.61 -35.67
C PHE A 1137 4.08 35.52 -37.01
N HIS A 1138 3.05 34.68 -37.10
CA HIS A 1138 2.18 34.63 -38.27
C HIS A 1138 1.52 36.00 -38.51
N ARG A 1139 0.90 36.62 -37.50
CA ARG A 1139 0.29 37.96 -37.61
C ARG A 1139 1.27 39.03 -38.10
N ALA A 1140 2.49 39.05 -37.56
CA ALA A 1140 3.51 40.01 -37.98
C ALA A 1140 3.93 39.80 -39.45
N LEU A 1141 4.09 38.56 -39.89
CA LEU A 1141 4.46 38.24 -41.27
C LEU A 1141 3.30 38.48 -42.25
N GLU A 1142 2.08 38.09 -41.91
CA GLU A 1142 0.85 38.34 -42.68
C GLU A 1142 0.64 39.86 -42.89
N LYS A 1143 0.79 40.66 -41.83
CA LYS A 1143 0.76 42.14 -41.92
C LYS A 1143 1.85 42.69 -42.86
N SER A 1144 3.04 42.07 -42.86
CA SER A 1144 4.12 42.50 -43.77
C SER A 1144 3.84 42.17 -45.24
N ARG A 1145 3.00 41.16 -45.51
CA ARG A 1145 2.57 40.74 -46.85
C ARG A 1145 1.27 41.41 -47.33
N GLY A 1146 0.54 42.08 -46.43
CA GLY A 1146 -0.72 42.76 -46.73
C GLY A 1146 -1.95 41.85 -46.72
N GLU A 1147 -1.89 40.71 -46.02
CA GLU A 1147 -2.99 39.74 -45.90
C GLU A 1147 -4.04 40.22 -44.87
N THR A 1148 -5.34 39.89 -45.07
CA THR A 1148 -6.45 40.36 -44.19
C THR A 1148 -6.84 39.32 -43.13
N ALA A 1149 -7.07 39.78 -41.90
CA ALA A 1149 -6.95 39.00 -40.67
C ALA A 1149 -8.00 37.89 -40.40
N ALA A 1150 -9.08 37.78 -41.17
CA ALA A 1150 -10.25 36.98 -40.76
C ALA A 1150 -10.13 35.47 -41.04
N THR A 1151 -9.26 35.04 -41.96
CA THR A 1151 -9.13 33.62 -42.38
C THR A 1151 -7.68 33.13 -42.41
N THR A 1152 -6.77 33.84 -41.75
CA THR A 1152 -5.34 33.51 -41.79
C THR A 1152 -4.96 32.47 -40.73
N VAL A 1153 -3.82 31.83 -40.92
CA VAL A 1153 -3.26 30.87 -39.95
C VAL A 1153 -3.08 31.53 -38.58
N GLY A 1154 -2.60 32.78 -38.53
CA GLY A 1154 -2.48 33.53 -37.27
C GLY A 1154 -3.79 33.65 -36.48
N ALA A 1155 -4.92 33.88 -37.15
CA ALA A 1155 -6.23 33.99 -36.49
C ALA A 1155 -6.70 32.68 -35.86
N ARG A 1156 -6.45 31.56 -36.54
CA ARG A 1156 -6.86 30.24 -36.05
C ARG A 1156 -6.02 29.80 -34.84
N LEU A 1157 -4.74 30.17 -34.80
CA LEU A 1157 -3.88 29.93 -33.64
C LEU A 1157 -4.26 30.81 -32.43
N GLU A 1158 -4.74 32.04 -32.64
CA GLU A 1158 -5.34 32.87 -31.58
C GLU A 1158 -6.60 32.20 -31.01
N ALA A 1159 -7.50 31.70 -31.87
CA ALA A 1159 -8.70 30.98 -31.44
C ALA A 1159 -8.39 29.69 -30.65
N LEU A 1160 -7.36 28.94 -31.08
CA LEU A 1160 -6.88 27.75 -30.35
C LEU A 1160 -6.43 28.13 -28.93
N THR A 1161 -5.62 29.18 -28.81
CA THR A 1161 -5.13 29.68 -27.52
C THR A 1161 -6.28 30.09 -26.58
N GLU A 1162 -7.25 30.85 -27.09
CA GLU A 1162 -8.38 31.34 -26.30
C GLU A 1162 -9.19 30.17 -25.72
N ARG A 1163 -9.39 29.11 -26.52
CA ARG A 1163 -10.08 27.89 -26.08
C ARG A 1163 -9.33 27.08 -25.02
N LEU A 1164 -8.00 27.10 -25.03
CA LEU A 1164 -7.14 26.39 -24.06
C LEU A 1164 -7.00 27.15 -22.73
N ARG A 1165 -7.08 28.48 -22.75
CA ARG A 1165 -7.11 29.34 -21.56
C ARG A 1165 -8.43 29.24 -20.80
N PHE A 1166 -9.54 29.10 -21.51
CA PHE A 1166 -10.89 28.96 -20.94
C PHE A 1166 -11.53 27.64 -21.35
N PRO A 1167 -11.07 26.51 -20.77
CA PRO A 1167 -11.69 25.22 -21.04
C PRO A 1167 -13.15 25.22 -20.56
N LEU A 1168 -14.07 24.69 -21.38
CA LEU A 1168 -15.44 24.44 -20.95
C LEU A 1168 -15.44 23.44 -19.78
N PRO A 1169 -16.34 23.57 -18.79
CA PRO A 1169 -16.44 22.60 -17.72
C PRO A 1169 -16.67 21.20 -18.28
N LEU A 1170 -15.91 20.21 -17.77
CA LEU A 1170 -16.08 18.79 -18.10
C LEU A 1170 -17.49 18.35 -17.70
N GLY A 1171 -18.42 18.28 -18.67
CA GLY A 1171 -19.80 17.87 -18.43
C GLY A 1171 -20.85 18.47 -19.37
N GLU A 1172 -20.53 19.53 -20.14
CA GLU A 1172 -21.41 20.04 -21.20
C GLU A 1172 -20.85 19.64 -22.57
N GLY A 1173 -21.15 18.41 -22.98
CA GLY A 1173 -20.93 17.86 -24.31
C GLY A 1173 -22.14 17.07 -24.75
#